data_AF-A0ABD7TVF8-F1
#
_entry.id   AF-A0ABD7TVF8-F1
#
_cell.length_a   1.000
_cell.length_b   1.000
_cell.length_c   1.000
_cell.angle_alpha   90.00
_cell.angle_beta   90.00
_cell.angle_gamma   90.00
#
_symmetry.space_group_name_H-M   'P 1'
#
loop_
_entity.id
_entity.type
_entity.pdbx_description
1 polymer ?
#
loop_
_entity_poly.entity_id
_entity_poly.type
_entity_poly.pdbx_seq_one_letter_code
_entity_poly.pdbx_strand_id
1 'polypeptide(L)'
;MQNVHIELLDQFHTDAYRCFNAVELYFSLDGKLKIQHNGLNKELYYQVAIINHSDLIKIHHAQALIKITIPLHILMEMQPNFMHGYFDDTQLYSHEQLREYVQSLITLKDEDQQYKTFLTLIQMLLKECYTPCDGIYMPQMQVDSEMFSNVLKMIHKDIKQKITLQELARSFFVSSSYISILFNEQLGFNFKSYTMTLKLSLSLPHLLWNNYSIYDIAQNYGFSNYSNYSKQFKSYIGVSPYTYKKHHTNNDTKIIVHHDNSKIFYQLNQKCSEDHHGTHLKVDLDAVTPPSLFKLPHIRLMLTYLDDMFMHEQFFKTFKDVLRKQTHYLYFERCVNVKLVHDKGTTLERIIRFMHRYHLHFSFKITSLYDYEVLETNFLNYIKSLSRVIPDVKSLLPKVNVIYDFKGLTPKDIDYLSERFEHIFHTCTFELLIPHDTKRNINQYIQQSQHLKTNINGYALDISDYMNGENPHQSLLVNQHIIKYWQNLILTHTVKDQLLSFSLIGLSPKVFDHYHHAYITHLPNAWLYFLIHLNPTFNTINMPLKATHDTSFSYVNERHLNTMFPFISDLLRPFMQHYVKIQKHAIVKQTDDHYDILLLPDDWDKTLDIPEDICHYHLSSELMRDKHLVIIRTYDDEVMNARKLIQTDATMFIPSQHIQAVKDTLHLRQHILIHDFSKGPLNIEVKPTQVKAIQIYKPSTSLLNDLI
;
A
#
# COMPACT_ATOMS: atom_id res chain seq x y z
N MET A 1 4.94 -22.61 -26.62
CA MET A 1 6.04 -23.28 -25.88
C MET A 1 7.32 -22.48 -25.91
N GLN A 2 7.75 -21.98 -27.08
CA GLN A 2 8.89 -21.04 -27.15
C GLN A 2 8.45 -19.58 -26.93
N ASN A 3 7.25 -19.24 -27.41
CA ASN A 3 6.75 -17.87 -27.36
C ASN A 3 6.11 -17.52 -26.02
N VAL A 4 6.18 -16.22 -25.69
CA VAL A 4 5.42 -15.60 -24.62
C VAL A 4 4.01 -15.39 -25.14
N HIS A 5 3.01 -15.80 -24.34
CA HIS A 5 1.60 -15.63 -24.70
C HIS A 5 0.94 -14.65 -23.76
N ILE A 6 0.21 -13.68 -24.31
CA ILE A 6 -0.62 -12.72 -23.58
C ILE A 6 -2.07 -12.97 -24.00
N GLU A 7 -2.90 -13.44 -23.08
CA GLU A 7 -4.31 -13.75 -23.29
C GLU A 7 -5.18 -12.68 -22.60
N LEU A 8 -6.18 -12.16 -23.30
CA LEU A 8 -7.13 -11.15 -22.80
C LEU A 8 -8.51 -11.80 -22.60
N LEU A 9 -8.92 -11.99 -21.36
CA LEU A 9 -10.05 -12.85 -20.96
C LEU A 9 -11.14 -12.03 -20.25
N ASP A 10 -12.28 -11.81 -20.91
CA ASP A 10 -13.39 -10.99 -20.38
C ASP A 10 -13.99 -11.59 -19.08
N GLN A 11 -14.21 -12.91 -19.06
CA GLN A 11 -14.59 -13.67 -17.88
C GLN A 11 -13.81 -14.97 -17.86
N PHE A 12 -13.28 -15.34 -16.69
CA PHE A 12 -12.46 -16.55 -16.58
C PHE A 12 -12.70 -17.29 -15.26
N HIS A 13 -12.80 -18.61 -15.39
CA HIS A 13 -12.81 -19.56 -14.29
C HIS A 13 -12.11 -20.83 -14.77
N THR A 14 -11.51 -21.58 -13.85
CA THR A 14 -10.85 -22.84 -14.18
C THR A 14 -11.17 -23.91 -13.15
N ASP A 15 -11.10 -25.17 -13.57
CA ASP A 15 -10.80 -26.25 -12.65
C ASP A 15 -9.38 -26.10 -12.09
N ALA A 16 -9.08 -26.81 -11.00
CA ALA A 16 -7.72 -26.81 -10.45
C ALA A 16 -6.76 -27.48 -11.44
N TYR A 17 -5.63 -26.83 -11.73
CA TYR A 17 -4.59 -27.37 -12.59
C TYR A 17 -3.19 -27.00 -12.08
N ARG A 18 -2.17 -27.73 -12.55
CA ARG A 18 -0.77 -27.46 -12.22
C ARG A 18 -0.11 -26.67 -13.33
N CYS A 19 0.61 -25.60 -12.98
CA CYS A 19 1.39 -24.81 -13.92
C CYS A 19 2.61 -25.60 -14.40
N PHE A 20 2.71 -25.84 -15.71
CA PHE A 20 3.77 -26.62 -16.33
C PHE A 20 4.60 -25.77 -17.29
N ASN A 21 5.93 -25.89 -17.17
CA ASN A 21 6.88 -25.30 -18.10
C ASN A 21 6.73 -23.78 -18.33
N ALA A 22 6.17 -23.05 -17.37
CA ALA A 22 6.03 -21.61 -17.43
C ALA A 22 5.99 -21.00 -16.02
N VAL A 23 6.15 -19.68 -15.99
CA VAL A 23 5.60 -18.81 -14.95
C VAL A 23 4.38 -18.13 -15.56
N GLU A 24 3.25 -18.17 -14.87
CA GLU A 24 2.04 -17.45 -15.29
C GLU A 24 1.84 -16.21 -14.42
N LEU A 25 1.50 -15.09 -15.06
CA LEU A 25 1.14 -13.83 -14.40
C LEU A 25 -0.33 -13.55 -14.68
N TYR A 26 -1.07 -13.15 -13.64
CA TYR A 26 -2.50 -12.83 -13.74
C TYR A 26 -2.78 -11.40 -13.27
N PHE A 27 -3.54 -10.65 -14.06
CA PHE A 27 -3.89 -9.26 -13.82
C PHE A 27 -5.39 -9.03 -14.04
N SER A 28 -6.13 -8.64 -13.01
CA SER A 28 -7.51 -8.18 -13.21
C SER A 28 -7.53 -6.66 -13.43
N LEU A 29 -8.10 -6.21 -14.54
CA LEU A 29 -8.28 -4.80 -14.87
C LEU A 29 -9.40 -4.15 -14.05
N ASP A 30 -10.42 -4.92 -13.69
CA ASP A 30 -11.51 -4.50 -12.81
C ASP A 30 -11.12 -4.59 -11.32
N GLY A 31 -9.87 -4.97 -11.05
CA GLY A 31 -9.27 -4.95 -9.73
C GLY A 31 -9.79 -6.03 -8.78
N LYS A 32 -10.40 -7.11 -9.26
CA LYS A 32 -10.85 -8.23 -8.40
C LYS A 32 -10.53 -9.58 -9.03
N LEU A 33 -9.62 -10.32 -8.40
CA LEU A 33 -9.23 -11.66 -8.80
C LEU A 33 -9.38 -12.62 -7.61
N LYS A 34 -10.27 -13.62 -7.75
CA LYS A 34 -10.43 -14.69 -6.75
C LYS A 34 -9.74 -15.96 -7.23
N ILE A 35 -8.67 -16.34 -6.54
CA ILE A 35 -7.85 -17.51 -6.89
C ILE A 35 -7.63 -18.41 -5.69
N GLN A 36 -7.43 -19.68 -5.95
CA GLN A 36 -6.80 -20.61 -5.01
C GLN A 36 -5.41 -20.93 -5.53
N HIS A 37 -4.38 -20.60 -4.75
CA HIS A 37 -2.97 -20.83 -5.09
C HIS A 37 -2.35 -21.74 -4.03
N ASN A 38 -1.88 -22.92 -4.43
CA ASN A 38 -1.30 -23.95 -3.56
C ASN A 38 -2.18 -24.29 -2.33
N GLY A 39 -3.51 -24.25 -2.50
CA GLY A 39 -4.49 -24.53 -1.46
C GLY A 39 -5.03 -23.27 -0.75
N LEU A 40 -4.28 -22.17 -0.74
CA LEU A 40 -4.69 -20.91 -0.13
C LEU A 40 -5.65 -20.14 -1.05
N ASN A 41 -6.83 -19.79 -0.55
CA ASN A 41 -7.72 -18.86 -1.24
C ASN A 41 -7.24 -17.41 -1.04
N LYS A 42 -6.93 -16.72 -2.14
CA LYS A 42 -6.54 -15.31 -2.17
C LYS A 42 -7.60 -14.50 -2.92
N GLU A 43 -7.98 -13.36 -2.34
CA GLU A 43 -8.69 -12.30 -3.08
C GLU A 43 -7.71 -11.16 -3.33
N LEU A 44 -7.32 -10.99 -4.59
CA LEU A 44 -6.35 -10.00 -5.00
C LEU A 44 -7.06 -8.78 -5.58
N TYR A 45 -6.75 -7.61 -5.02
CA TYR A 45 -7.28 -6.33 -5.46
C TYR A 45 -6.20 -5.49 -6.11
N TYR A 46 -6.28 -5.33 -7.43
CA TYR A 46 -5.26 -4.62 -8.24
C TYR A 46 -3.83 -5.20 -8.11
N GLN A 47 -3.69 -6.44 -7.63
CA GLN A 47 -2.40 -7.11 -7.47
C GLN A 47 -2.17 -8.12 -8.60
N VAL A 48 -0.90 -8.38 -8.88
CA VAL A 48 -0.47 -9.39 -9.84
C VAL A 48 -0.31 -10.70 -9.11
N ALA A 49 -0.97 -11.76 -9.57
CA ALA A 49 -0.66 -13.11 -9.08
C ALA A 49 0.49 -13.68 -9.90
N ILE A 50 1.53 -14.19 -9.24
CA ILE A 50 2.63 -14.92 -9.88
C ILE A 50 2.48 -16.40 -9.55
N ILE A 51 2.39 -17.23 -10.58
CA ILE A 51 2.21 -18.67 -10.45
C ILE A 51 3.43 -19.36 -11.04
N ASN A 52 4.23 -19.96 -10.16
CA ASN A 52 5.47 -20.60 -10.57
C ASN A 52 5.22 -21.92 -11.27
N HIS A 53 6.26 -22.39 -11.95
CA HIS A 53 6.31 -23.77 -12.38
C HIS A 53 6.10 -24.71 -11.18
N SER A 54 5.29 -25.75 -11.38
CA SER A 54 4.85 -26.72 -10.38
C SER A 54 3.77 -26.23 -9.43
N ASP A 55 3.39 -24.95 -9.39
CA ASP A 55 2.29 -24.49 -8.53
C ASP A 55 0.94 -25.05 -8.97
N LEU A 56 0.04 -25.23 -8.00
CA LEU A 56 -1.36 -25.57 -8.21
C LEU A 56 -2.21 -24.31 -8.16
N ILE A 57 -3.05 -24.10 -9.17
CA ILE A 57 -3.93 -22.94 -9.28
C ILE A 57 -5.35 -23.36 -9.64
N LYS A 58 -6.32 -22.65 -9.07
CA LYS A 58 -7.72 -22.64 -9.50
C LYS A 58 -8.22 -21.19 -9.54
N ILE A 59 -8.78 -20.74 -10.66
CA ILE A 59 -9.41 -19.42 -10.74
C ILE A 59 -10.90 -19.60 -10.48
N HIS A 60 -11.38 -19.11 -9.34
CA HIS A 60 -12.79 -19.22 -8.97
C HIS A 60 -13.64 -18.27 -9.79
N HIS A 61 -13.18 -17.03 -9.92
CA HIS A 61 -13.83 -16.01 -10.74
C HIS A 61 -12.87 -14.86 -11.01
N ALA A 62 -12.80 -14.46 -12.27
CA ALA A 62 -12.13 -13.23 -12.69
C ALA A 62 -12.93 -12.55 -13.80
N GLN A 63 -12.95 -11.22 -13.76
CA GLN A 63 -13.46 -10.36 -14.83
C GLN A 63 -12.30 -9.49 -15.34
N ALA A 64 -12.31 -9.24 -16.64
CA ALA A 64 -11.32 -8.44 -17.34
C ALA A 64 -9.87 -8.86 -17.00
N LEU A 65 -9.54 -10.13 -17.21
CA LEU A 65 -8.29 -10.76 -16.81
C LEU A 65 -7.27 -10.76 -17.96
N ILE A 66 -6.08 -10.26 -17.71
CA ILE A 66 -4.92 -10.48 -18.56
C ILE A 66 -4.13 -11.65 -17.97
N LYS A 67 -3.81 -12.64 -18.79
CA LYS A 67 -2.93 -13.75 -18.44
C LYS A 67 -1.67 -13.67 -19.29
N ILE A 68 -0.49 -13.70 -18.67
CA ILE A 68 0.79 -13.81 -19.37
C ILE A 68 1.42 -15.14 -19.01
N THR A 69 1.74 -15.93 -20.02
CA THR A 69 2.46 -17.19 -19.86
C THR A 69 3.88 -17.00 -20.36
N ILE A 70 4.84 -17.03 -19.44
CA ILE A 70 6.28 -16.88 -19.69
C ILE A 70 6.92 -18.26 -19.65
N PRO A 71 7.37 -18.81 -20.79
CA PRO A 71 8.07 -20.08 -20.81
C PRO A 71 9.34 -20.10 -19.93
N LEU A 72 9.60 -21.23 -19.28
CA LEU A 72 10.74 -21.34 -18.36
C LEU A 72 12.11 -21.17 -19.03
N HIS A 73 12.28 -21.57 -20.28
CA HIS A 73 13.56 -21.48 -20.97
C HIS A 73 14.07 -20.02 -21.05
N ILE A 74 13.17 -19.04 -21.23
CA ILE A 74 13.52 -17.61 -21.22
C ILE A 74 14.09 -17.20 -19.87
N LEU A 75 13.44 -17.63 -18.79
CA LEU A 75 13.88 -17.34 -17.42
C LEU A 75 15.22 -18.02 -17.11
N MET A 76 15.44 -19.22 -17.65
CA MET A 76 16.71 -19.95 -17.51
C MET A 76 17.86 -19.31 -18.29
N GLU A 77 17.59 -18.70 -19.44
CA GLU A 77 18.60 -17.96 -20.20
C GLU A 77 19.04 -16.71 -19.45
N MET A 78 18.09 -15.99 -18.84
CA MET A 78 18.38 -14.77 -18.07
C MET A 78 18.92 -15.06 -16.67
N GLN A 79 18.54 -16.19 -16.07
CA GLN A 79 18.97 -16.65 -14.76
C GLN A 79 19.32 -18.15 -14.81
N PRO A 80 20.60 -18.52 -15.00
CA PRO A 80 21.03 -19.90 -15.25
C PRO A 80 20.65 -20.93 -14.19
N ASN A 81 20.36 -20.50 -12.95
CA ASN A 81 19.94 -21.37 -11.86
C ASN A 81 18.45 -21.25 -11.52
N PHE A 82 17.61 -20.74 -12.44
CA PHE A 82 16.22 -20.41 -12.13
C PHE A 82 15.40 -21.57 -11.53
N MET A 83 15.62 -22.84 -11.90
CA MET A 83 14.88 -23.97 -11.29
C MET A 83 15.32 -24.30 -9.86
N HIS A 84 16.45 -23.78 -9.41
CA HIS A 84 16.86 -23.75 -8.01
C HIS A 84 16.42 -22.45 -7.35
N GLY A 85 15.26 -21.95 -7.77
CA GLY A 85 14.62 -20.77 -7.26
C GLY A 85 13.18 -20.68 -7.77
N TYR A 86 12.49 -19.64 -7.34
CA TYR A 86 11.12 -19.35 -7.73
C TYR A 86 10.86 -17.86 -7.59
N PHE A 87 9.78 -17.37 -8.17
CA PHE A 87 9.28 -16.03 -7.89
C PHE A 87 8.37 -16.07 -6.67
N ASP A 88 8.76 -15.38 -5.61
CA ASP A 88 7.93 -15.14 -4.45
C ASP A 88 7.03 -13.93 -4.71
N ASP A 89 5.72 -14.19 -4.90
CA ASP A 89 4.73 -13.14 -5.18
C ASP A 89 4.58 -12.15 -4.02
N THR A 90 4.97 -12.53 -2.80
CA THR A 90 4.95 -11.64 -1.64
C THR A 90 6.04 -10.57 -1.67
N GLN A 91 7.07 -10.76 -2.51
CA GLN A 91 8.19 -9.82 -2.65
C GLN A 91 7.98 -8.81 -3.78
N LEU A 92 6.96 -9.00 -4.63
CA LEU A 92 6.66 -8.05 -5.71
C LEU A 92 6.15 -6.73 -5.13
N TYR A 93 6.90 -5.64 -5.29
CA TYR A 93 6.47 -4.31 -4.85
C TYR A 93 6.09 -3.40 -6.02
N SER A 94 6.62 -3.64 -7.22
CA SER A 94 6.35 -2.82 -8.42
C SER A 94 5.12 -3.28 -9.20
N HIS A 95 3.99 -3.57 -8.54
CA HIS A 95 2.77 -4.06 -9.20
C HIS A 95 2.20 -3.10 -10.27
N GLU A 96 2.24 -1.78 -10.02
CA GLU A 96 1.78 -0.77 -10.98
C GLU A 96 2.71 -0.67 -12.20
N GLN A 97 4.03 -0.59 -11.99
CA GLN A 97 5.00 -0.61 -13.09
C GLN A 97 4.91 -1.91 -13.90
N LEU A 98 4.70 -3.05 -13.25
CA LEU A 98 4.47 -4.32 -13.94
C LEU A 98 3.22 -4.23 -14.82
N ARG A 99 2.14 -3.61 -14.32
CA ARG A 99 0.93 -3.37 -15.10
C ARG A 99 1.19 -2.44 -16.29
N GLU A 100 1.94 -1.35 -16.11
CA GLU A 100 2.29 -0.40 -17.18
C GLU A 100 3.14 -1.09 -18.27
N TYR A 101 4.11 -1.92 -17.90
CA TYR A 101 4.85 -2.74 -18.86
C TYR A 101 3.94 -3.71 -19.61
N VAL A 102 3.04 -4.40 -18.91
CA VAL A 102 2.09 -5.32 -19.55
C VAL A 102 1.13 -4.61 -20.49
N GLN A 103 0.63 -3.44 -20.12
CA GLN A 103 -0.19 -2.61 -20.99
C GLN A 103 0.59 -2.19 -22.23
N SER A 104 1.84 -1.74 -22.04
CA SER A 104 2.74 -1.38 -23.14
C SER A 104 3.00 -2.56 -24.08
N LEU A 105 3.19 -3.78 -23.55
CA LEU A 105 3.35 -4.99 -24.36
C LEU A 105 2.14 -5.31 -25.24
N ILE A 106 0.93 -4.93 -24.80
CA ILE A 106 -0.31 -5.15 -25.55
C ILE A 106 -0.51 -4.07 -26.63
N THR A 107 -0.07 -2.84 -26.39
CA THR A 107 -0.39 -1.67 -27.22
C THR A 107 0.69 -1.31 -28.23
N LEU A 108 1.96 -1.58 -27.92
CA LEU A 108 3.08 -1.38 -28.84
C LEU A 108 2.85 -2.18 -30.13
N LYS A 109 3.19 -1.59 -31.28
CA LYS A 109 3.11 -2.27 -32.59
C LYS A 109 4.47 -2.71 -33.13
N ASP A 110 5.54 -2.17 -32.56
CA ASP A 110 6.92 -2.45 -32.94
C ASP A 110 7.44 -3.67 -32.15
N GLU A 111 7.84 -4.73 -32.86
CA GLU A 111 8.27 -6.00 -32.24
C GLU A 111 9.55 -5.83 -31.41
N ASP A 112 10.50 -4.98 -31.84
CA ASP A 112 11.76 -4.74 -31.14
C ASP A 112 11.52 -4.01 -29.81
N GLN A 113 10.65 -2.99 -29.83
CA GLN A 113 10.29 -2.24 -28.63
C GLN A 113 9.45 -3.10 -27.66
N GLN A 114 8.51 -3.90 -28.17
CA GLN A 114 7.79 -4.90 -27.35
C GLN A 114 8.77 -5.85 -26.67
N TYR A 115 9.75 -6.39 -27.39
CA TYR A 115 10.73 -7.32 -26.83
C TYR A 115 11.61 -6.64 -25.76
N LYS A 116 12.05 -5.39 -25.98
CA LYS A 116 12.79 -4.61 -24.97
C LYS A 116 11.96 -4.41 -23.70
N THR A 117 10.71 -3.98 -23.82
CA THR A 117 9.80 -3.83 -22.68
C THR A 117 9.62 -5.14 -21.92
N PHE A 118 9.51 -6.26 -22.65
CA PHE A 118 9.39 -7.58 -22.05
C PHE A 118 10.65 -7.95 -21.26
N LEU A 119 11.85 -7.71 -21.81
CA LEU A 119 13.09 -7.94 -21.08
C LEU A 119 13.19 -7.09 -19.81
N THR A 120 12.76 -5.83 -19.85
CA THR A 120 12.69 -4.96 -18.66
C THR A 120 11.74 -5.53 -17.60
N LEU A 121 10.57 -6.04 -18.01
CA LEU A 121 9.62 -6.71 -17.12
C LEU A 121 10.26 -7.94 -16.45
N ILE A 122 10.96 -8.79 -17.20
CA ILE A 122 11.62 -9.97 -16.64
C ILE A 122 12.76 -9.59 -15.69
N GLN A 123 13.59 -8.59 -16.05
CA GLN A 123 14.64 -8.09 -15.16
C GLN A 123 14.09 -7.58 -13.83
N MET A 124 12.95 -6.88 -13.87
CA MET A 124 12.27 -6.44 -12.67
C MET A 124 11.78 -7.63 -11.82
N LEU A 125 11.13 -8.63 -12.42
CA LEU A 125 10.72 -9.85 -11.70
C LEU A 125 11.91 -10.59 -11.08
N LEU A 126 13.03 -10.70 -11.81
CA LEU A 126 14.26 -11.31 -11.30
C LEU A 126 14.89 -10.52 -10.15
N LYS A 127 14.80 -9.19 -10.18
CA LYS A 127 15.34 -8.32 -9.14
C LYS A 127 14.46 -8.32 -7.88
N GLU A 128 13.14 -8.33 -8.04
CA GLU A 128 12.19 -8.14 -6.94
C GLU A 128 11.73 -9.44 -6.30
N CYS A 129 11.48 -10.47 -7.11
CA CYS A 129 10.73 -11.66 -6.68
C CYS A 129 11.58 -12.93 -6.63
N TYR A 130 12.74 -12.97 -7.29
CA TYR A 130 13.50 -14.21 -7.40
C TYR A 130 14.12 -14.61 -6.06
N THR A 131 13.68 -15.75 -5.54
CA THR A 131 14.21 -16.35 -4.32
C THR A 131 14.92 -17.66 -4.65
N PRO A 132 16.23 -17.78 -4.38
CA PRO A 132 16.95 -19.05 -4.54
C PRO A 132 16.52 -20.06 -3.48
N CYS A 133 16.56 -21.35 -3.80
CA CYS A 133 16.28 -22.44 -2.86
C CYS A 133 17.27 -23.60 -3.00
N ASP A 134 17.45 -24.35 -1.92
CA ASP A 134 18.32 -25.53 -1.86
C ASP A 134 17.68 -26.72 -2.59
N GLY A 135 17.86 -26.77 -3.92
CA GLY A 135 17.31 -27.82 -4.78
C GLY A 135 16.21 -27.33 -5.71
N ILE A 136 15.57 -28.26 -6.42
CA ILE A 136 14.43 -27.95 -7.30
C ILE A 136 13.27 -27.42 -6.46
N TYR A 137 12.71 -26.29 -6.87
CA TYR A 137 11.57 -25.68 -6.20
C TYR A 137 10.42 -26.69 -5.94
N MET A 138 9.98 -26.75 -4.70
CA MET A 138 8.83 -27.53 -4.25
C MET A 138 7.70 -26.57 -3.84
N PRO A 139 6.50 -26.71 -4.42
CA PRO A 139 5.35 -25.86 -4.09
C PRO A 139 5.01 -25.90 -2.60
N GLN A 140 4.86 -24.74 -1.99
CA GLN A 140 4.50 -24.61 -0.57
C GLN A 140 2.98 -24.69 -0.41
N MET A 141 2.48 -25.82 0.08
CA MET A 141 1.04 -26.07 0.21
C MET A 141 0.50 -25.48 1.52
N GLN A 142 -0.59 -24.71 1.43
CA GLN A 142 -1.30 -24.15 2.57
C GLN A 142 -2.73 -24.69 2.60
N VAL A 143 -3.05 -25.40 3.66
CA VAL A 143 -4.32 -26.13 3.82
C VAL A 143 -4.78 -26.06 5.27
N ASP A 144 -6.09 -26.07 5.48
CA ASP A 144 -6.69 -25.82 6.80
C ASP A 144 -6.41 -26.95 7.81
N SER A 145 -6.28 -28.19 7.33
CA SER A 145 -6.06 -29.35 8.19
C SER A 145 -4.57 -29.60 8.42
N GLU A 146 -4.13 -29.57 9.68
CA GLU A 146 -2.76 -29.92 10.06
C GLU A 146 -2.40 -31.36 9.63
N MET A 147 -3.34 -32.29 9.80
CA MET A 147 -3.19 -33.67 9.34
C MET A 147 -2.97 -33.73 7.83
N PHE A 148 -3.76 -33.00 7.04
CA PHE A 148 -3.61 -32.99 5.58
C PHE A 148 -2.30 -32.30 5.15
N SER A 149 -1.90 -31.24 5.84
CA SER A 149 -0.58 -30.61 5.65
C SER A 149 0.55 -31.62 5.86
N ASN A 150 0.47 -32.45 6.90
CA ASN A 150 1.46 -33.50 7.16
C ASN A 150 1.41 -34.63 6.12
N VAL A 151 0.23 -34.98 5.60
CA VAL A 151 0.08 -35.90 4.45
C VAL A 151 0.81 -35.34 3.23
N LEU A 152 0.63 -34.05 2.90
CA LEU A 152 1.29 -33.40 1.76
C LEU A 152 2.81 -33.34 1.95
N LYS A 153 3.30 -33.04 3.16
CA LYS A 153 4.74 -33.06 3.50
C LYS A 153 5.36 -34.44 3.29
N MET A 154 4.67 -35.50 3.73
CA MET A 154 5.12 -36.88 3.51
C MET A 154 5.18 -37.20 2.01
N ILE A 155 4.17 -36.78 1.24
CA ILE A 155 4.15 -36.94 -0.21
C ILE A 155 5.32 -36.22 -0.88
N HIS A 156 5.61 -34.98 -0.49
CA HIS A 156 6.72 -34.19 -1.05
C HIS A 156 8.08 -34.82 -0.74
N LYS A 157 8.28 -35.25 0.51
CA LYS A 157 9.53 -35.91 0.95
C LYS A 157 9.80 -37.19 0.17
N ASP A 158 8.77 -38.02 -0.02
CA ASP A 158 8.91 -39.35 -0.63
C ASP A 158 8.48 -39.38 -2.09
N ILE A 159 8.34 -38.22 -2.76
CA ILE A 159 7.70 -38.11 -4.08
C ILE A 159 8.37 -38.99 -5.14
N LYS A 160 9.67 -39.28 -5.01
CA LYS A 160 10.42 -40.12 -5.94
C LYS A 160 10.09 -41.61 -5.82
N GLN A 161 9.48 -42.02 -4.71
CA GLN A 161 9.07 -43.38 -4.44
C GLN A 161 7.64 -43.66 -4.96
N LYS A 162 7.22 -44.92 -4.84
CA LYS A 162 5.82 -45.30 -5.08
C LYS A 162 5.03 -44.97 -3.81
N ILE A 163 4.07 -44.05 -3.93
CA ILE A 163 3.20 -43.65 -2.83
C ILE A 163 1.77 -44.07 -3.15
N THR A 164 1.13 -44.77 -2.22
CA THR A 164 -0.27 -45.15 -2.33
C THR A 164 -1.13 -44.48 -1.27
N LEU A 165 -2.42 -44.29 -1.58
CA LEU A 165 -3.42 -43.82 -0.62
C LEU A 165 -3.55 -44.75 0.59
N GLN A 166 -3.29 -46.04 0.43
CA GLN A 166 -3.36 -47.03 1.51
C GLN A 166 -2.22 -46.86 2.52
N GLU A 167 -1.00 -46.61 2.03
CA GLU A 167 0.16 -46.34 2.88
C GLU A 167 -0.03 -45.04 3.67
N LEU A 168 -0.47 -43.96 3.00
CA LEU A 168 -0.77 -42.70 3.68
C LEU A 168 -1.87 -42.88 4.74
N ALA A 169 -2.96 -43.55 4.38
CA ALA A 169 -4.06 -43.82 5.30
C ALA A 169 -3.59 -44.57 6.56
N ARG A 170 -2.72 -45.57 6.39
CA ARG A 170 -2.15 -46.34 7.49
C ARG A 170 -1.22 -45.51 8.37
N SER A 171 -0.36 -44.68 7.78
CA SER A 171 0.58 -43.82 8.53
C SER A 171 -0.11 -42.73 9.36
N PHE A 172 -1.28 -42.26 8.90
CA PHE A 172 -2.05 -41.21 9.58
C PHE A 172 -3.29 -41.73 10.33
N PHE A 173 -3.45 -43.06 10.44
CA PHE A 173 -4.56 -43.72 11.15
C PHE A 173 -5.96 -43.28 10.68
N VAL A 174 -6.14 -43.12 9.36
CA VAL A 174 -7.42 -42.76 8.73
C VAL A 174 -7.79 -43.72 7.61
N SER A 175 -8.98 -43.58 7.02
CA SER A 175 -9.34 -44.32 5.81
C SER A 175 -8.75 -43.67 4.56
N SER A 176 -8.44 -44.48 3.53
CA SER A 176 -8.03 -43.96 2.22
C SER A 176 -9.08 -43.06 1.57
N SER A 177 -10.37 -43.35 1.81
CA SER A 177 -11.47 -42.53 1.35
C SER A 177 -11.42 -41.13 1.94
N TYR A 178 -11.10 -41.00 3.23
CA TYR A 178 -10.97 -39.71 3.89
C TYR A 178 -9.86 -38.85 3.28
N ILE A 179 -8.68 -39.42 3.03
CA ILE A 179 -7.59 -38.70 2.35
C ILE A 179 -8.02 -38.29 0.92
N SER A 180 -8.71 -39.16 0.19
CA SER A 180 -9.20 -38.82 -1.16
C SER A 180 -10.21 -37.67 -1.15
N ILE A 181 -11.07 -37.60 -0.14
CA ILE A 181 -12.02 -36.49 0.05
C ILE A 181 -11.25 -35.19 0.29
N LEU A 182 -10.27 -35.18 1.19
CA LEU A 182 -9.44 -34.00 1.48
C LEU A 182 -8.73 -33.45 0.23
N PHE A 183 -8.22 -34.33 -0.64
CA PHE A 183 -7.63 -33.92 -1.93
C PHE A 183 -8.63 -33.20 -2.84
N ASN A 184 -9.86 -33.69 -2.93
CA ASN A 184 -10.89 -33.06 -3.75
C ASN A 184 -11.43 -31.76 -3.12
N GLU A 185 -11.70 -31.77 -1.81
CA GLU A 185 -12.29 -30.63 -1.11
C GLU A 185 -11.31 -29.47 -0.94
N GLN A 186 -10.07 -29.75 -0.53
CA GLN A 186 -9.11 -28.69 -0.19
C GLN A 186 -8.27 -28.25 -1.39
N LEU A 187 -8.02 -29.12 -2.37
CA LEU A 187 -7.16 -28.80 -3.53
C LEU A 187 -7.91 -28.80 -4.87
N GLY A 188 -9.16 -29.27 -4.91
CA GLY A 188 -9.87 -29.48 -6.17
C GLY A 188 -9.21 -30.51 -7.09
N PHE A 189 -8.32 -31.36 -6.55
CA PHE A 189 -7.42 -32.18 -7.34
C PHE A 189 -7.31 -33.59 -6.75
N ASN A 190 -7.56 -34.63 -7.54
CA ASN A 190 -7.48 -36.00 -7.02
C ASN A 190 -6.01 -36.42 -6.74
N PHE A 191 -5.83 -37.30 -5.74
CA PHE A 191 -4.51 -37.78 -5.29
C PHE A 191 -3.60 -38.32 -6.42
N LYS A 192 -4.15 -39.14 -7.32
CA LYS A 192 -3.38 -39.77 -8.40
C LYS A 192 -2.87 -38.73 -9.39
N SER A 193 -3.70 -37.75 -9.73
CA SER A 193 -3.32 -36.65 -10.60
C SER A 193 -2.34 -35.73 -9.90
N TYR A 194 -2.53 -35.45 -8.60
CA TYR A 194 -1.63 -34.62 -7.80
C TYR A 194 -0.19 -35.16 -7.82
N THR A 195 -0.03 -36.43 -7.46
CA THR A 195 1.28 -37.10 -7.41
C THR A 195 1.90 -37.24 -8.80
N MET A 196 1.11 -37.62 -9.81
CA MET A 196 1.57 -37.76 -11.20
C MET A 196 2.08 -36.42 -11.75
N THR A 197 1.30 -35.35 -11.60
CA THR A 197 1.64 -34.03 -12.15
C THR A 197 2.85 -33.42 -11.43
N LEU A 198 2.96 -33.61 -10.11
CA LEU A 198 4.13 -33.16 -9.34
C LEU A 198 5.40 -33.93 -9.75
N LYS A 199 5.32 -35.24 -9.98
CA LYS A 199 6.44 -36.03 -10.51
C LYS A 199 6.91 -35.53 -11.87
N LEU A 200 5.96 -35.24 -12.77
CA LEU A 200 6.28 -34.71 -14.08
C LEU A 200 6.96 -33.34 -13.99
N SER A 201 6.42 -32.43 -13.16
CA SER A 201 6.95 -31.08 -13.03
C SER A 201 8.36 -31.08 -12.42
N LEU A 202 8.60 -31.88 -11.39
CA LEU A 202 9.93 -32.00 -10.79
C LEU A 202 10.95 -32.71 -11.70
N SER A 203 10.50 -33.49 -12.69
CA SER A 203 11.39 -34.18 -13.65
C SER A 203 11.91 -33.27 -14.76
N LEU A 204 11.19 -32.16 -15.05
CA LEU A 204 11.50 -31.23 -16.14
C LEU A 204 12.91 -30.64 -16.05
N PRO A 205 13.37 -30.11 -14.89
CA PRO A 205 14.73 -29.58 -14.75
C PRO A 205 15.83 -30.60 -15.09
N HIS A 206 15.62 -31.89 -14.80
CA HIS A 206 16.60 -32.94 -15.08
C HIS A 206 16.70 -33.30 -16.56
N LEU A 207 15.68 -32.99 -17.37
CA LEU A 207 15.78 -33.14 -18.82
C LEU A 207 16.73 -32.12 -19.44
N LEU A 208 16.95 -30.99 -18.74
CA LEU A 208 17.66 -29.82 -19.26
C LEU A 208 19.11 -29.70 -18.76
N TRP A 209 19.35 -29.90 -17.46
CA TRP A 209 20.70 -29.71 -16.89
C TRP A 209 21.52 -30.98 -16.73
N ASN A 210 20.90 -32.17 -16.75
CA ASN A 210 21.62 -33.40 -16.45
C ASN A 210 21.81 -34.28 -17.68
N ASN A 211 22.96 -34.96 -17.73
CA ASN A 211 23.26 -36.00 -18.70
C ASN A 211 22.49 -37.31 -18.44
N TYR A 212 21.49 -37.30 -17.54
CA TYR A 212 20.62 -38.45 -17.33
C TYR A 212 19.89 -38.82 -18.62
N SER A 213 19.81 -40.12 -18.87
CA SER A 213 18.92 -40.61 -19.91
C SER A 213 17.47 -40.36 -19.49
N ILE A 214 16.58 -40.22 -20.47
CA ILE A 214 15.15 -40.07 -20.19
C ILE A 214 14.62 -41.31 -19.43
N TYR A 215 15.24 -42.47 -19.64
CA TYR A 215 14.97 -43.69 -18.89
C TYR A 215 15.33 -43.54 -17.41
N ASP A 216 16.51 -43.02 -17.07
CA ASP A 216 16.94 -42.81 -15.68
C ASP A 216 16.04 -41.79 -14.98
N ILE A 217 15.63 -40.73 -15.68
CA ILE A 217 14.69 -39.74 -15.16
C ILE A 217 13.35 -40.40 -14.83
N ALA A 218 12.80 -41.23 -15.74
CA ALA A 218 11.56 -41.95 -15.46
C ALA A 218 11.68 -42.86 -14.22
N GLN A 219 12.80 -43.60 -14.08
CA GLN A 219 13.04 -44.46 -12.92
C GLN A 219 13.20 -43.66 -11.62
N ASN A 220 13.95 -42.57 -11.64
CA ASN A 220 14.22 -41.72 -10.46
C ASN A 220 12.97 -41.04 -9.89
N TYR A 221 11.92 -40.90 -10.68
CA TYR A 221 10.61 -40.37 -10.25
C TYR A 221 9.56 -41.47 -10.06
N GLY A 222 9.97 -42.73 -10.06
CA GLY A 222 9.12 -43.88 -9.74
C GLY A 222 8.05 -44.17 -10.82
N PHE A 223 8.34 -43.89 -12.09
CA PHE A 223 7.51 -44.34 -13.21
C PHE A 223 7.84 -45.80 -13.54
N SER A 224 6.82 -46.62 -13.80
CA SER A 224 6.99 -48.06 -14.04
C SER A 224 7.80 -48.38 -15.29
N ASN A 225 7.74 -47.54 -16.32
CA ASN A 225 8.58 -47.63 -17.51
C ASN A 225 8.59 -46.31 -18.29
N TYR A 226 9.56 -46.18 -19.19
CA TYR A 226 9.74 -45.04 -20.10
C TYR A 226 8.46 -44.71 -20.88
N SER A 227 7.77 -45.72 -21.42
CA SER A 227 6.58 -45.50 -22.27
C SER A 227 5.47 -44.77 -21.53
N ASN A 228 5.25 -45.11 -20.24
CA ASN A 228 4.27 -44.42 -19.41
C ASN A 228 4.70 -42.98 -19.12
N TYR A 229 5.97 -42.76 -18.75
CA TYR A 229 6.50 -41.40 -18.55
C TYR A 229 6.35 -40.55 -19.81
N SER A 230 6.82 -41.04 -20.97
CA SER A 230 6.78 -40.32 -22.24
C SER A 230 5.35 -39.98 -22.68
N LYS A 231 4.41 -40.92 -22.49
CA LYS A 231 2.97 -40.68 -22.78
C LYS A 231 2.39 -39.59 -21.88
N GLN A 232 2.61 -39.68 -20.57
CA GLN A 232 2.10 -38.71 -19.61
C GLN A 232 2.75 -37.33 -19.83
N PHE A 233 4.07 -37.29 -20.00
CA PHE A 233 4.82 -36.08 -20.30
C PHE A 233 4.27 -35.40 -21.56
N LYS A 234 4.11 -36.15 -22.67
CA LYS A 234 3.54 -35.60 -23.91
C LYS A 234 2.11 -35.11 -23.74
N SER A 235 1.31 -35.75 -22.88
CA SER A 235 -0.06 -35.31 -22.61
C SER A 235 -0.15 -33.97 -21.89
N TYR A 236 0.77 -33.67 -20.97
CA TYR A 236 0.75 -32.43 -20.18
C TYR A 236 1.62 -31.33 -20.79
N ILE A 237 2.78 -31.71 -21.34
CA ILE A 237 3.75 -30.77 -21.91
C ILE A 237 3.51 -30.56 -23.40
N GLY A 238 2.76 -31.42 -24.09
CA GLY A 238 2.42 -31.31 -25.51
C GLY A 238 3.45 -31.92 -26.48
N VAL A 239 4.71 -32.06 -26.05
CA VAL A 239 5.81 -32.67 -26.83
C VAL A 239 6.43 -33.86 -26.09
N SER A 240 7.12 -34.74 -26.83
CA SER A 240 7.83 -35.86 -26.19
C SER A 240 9.02 -35.35 -25.35
N PRO A 241 9.44 -36.07 -24.29
CA PRO A 241 10.62 -35.68 -23.51
C PRO A 241 11.91 -35.56 -24.35
N TYR A 242 12.04 -36.40 -25.40
CA TYR A 242 13.16 -36.33 -26.33
C TYR A 242 13.16 -35.04 -27.15
N THR A 243 11.98 -34.69 -27.70
CA THR A 243 11.77 -33.42 -28.40
C THR A 243 12.06 -32.25 -27.46
N TYR A 244 11.53 -32.29 -26.24
CA TYR A 244 11.76 -31.26 -25.23
C TYR A 244 13.25 -31.04 -24.94
N LYS A 245 14.02 -32.11 -24.75
CA LYS A 245 15.48 -32.06 -24.54
C LYS A 245 16.25 -31.50 -25.74
N LYS A 246 15.75 -31.68 -26.97
CA LYS A 246 16.41 -31.24 -28.21
C LYS A 246 16.12 -29.79 -28.59
N HIS A 247 14.95 -29.24 -28.25
CA HIS A 247 14.47 -27.95 -28.73
C HIS A 247 14.91 -26.72 -27.90
N HIS A 248 15.83 -26.90 -26.95
CA HIS A 248 16.27 -25.86 -26.01
C HIS A 248 17.32 -24.86 -26.57
N THR A 249 17.51 -24.80 -27.89
CA THR A 249 18.64 -24.09 -28.52
C THR A 249 18.26 -23.09 -29.62
N ASN A 250 16.99 -22.67 -29.73
CA ASN A 250 16.56 -21.69 -30.73
C ASN A 250 16.06 -20.40 -30.07
N ASN A 251 16.66 -19.26 -30.42
CA ASN A 251 16.53 -17.95 -29.77
C ASN A 251 15.41 -17.04 -30.32
N ASP A 252 14.54 -17.53 -31.20
CA ASP A 252 13.48 -16.70 -31.80
C ASP A 252 12.21 -16.68 -30.94
N THR A 253 12.30 -16.10 -29.74
CA THR A 253 11.16 -15.90 -28.85
C THR A 253 10.29 -14.76 -29.36
N LYS A 254 9.04 -15.03 -29.71
CA LYS A 254 8.05 -14.00 -30.06
C LYS A 254 7.07 -13.76 -28.92
N ILE A 255 6.56 -12.53 -28.84
CA ILE A 255 5.46 -12.16 -27.95
C ILE A 255 4.18 -12.23 -28.78
N ILE A 256 3.28 -13.11 -28.39
CA ILE A 256 2.01 -13.32 -29.08
C ILE A 256 0.89 -12.81 -28.18
N VAL A 257 0.23 -11.75 -28.64
CA VAL A 257 -0.97 -11.22 -27.99
C VAL A 257 -2.19 -11.82 -28.66
N HIS A 258 -3.00 -12.55 -27.90
CA HIS A 258 -4.24 -13.15 -28.38
C HIS A 258 -5.37 -12.12 -28.22
N HIS A 259 -5.73 -11.49 -29.34
CA HIS A 259 -6.66 -10.35 -29.41
C HIS A 259 -8.14 -10.74 -29.57
N ASP A 260 -8.56 -11.92 -29.13
CA ASP A 260 -9.89 -12.48 -29.41
C ASP A 260 -11.04 -11.54 -29.00
N ASN A 261 -11.51 -10.67 -29.91
CA ASN A 261 -12.68 -9.77 -29.81
C ASN A 261 -13.06 -9.25 -28.41
N SER A 262 -12.08 -9.05 -27.53
CA SER A 262 -12.33 -8.82 -26.10
C SER A 262 -12.63 -7.35 -25.89
N LYS A 263 -13.63 -7.05 -25.06
CA LYS A 263 -13.92 -5.66 -24.67
C LYS A 263 -12.69 -5.00 -24.02
N ILE A 264 -11.85 -5.81 -23.37
CA ILE A 264 -10.55 -5.44 -22.80
C ILE A 264 -9.61 -4.82 -23.83
N PHE A 265 -9.44 -5.45 -25.01
CA PHE A 265 -8.51 -4.93 -26.02
C PHE A 265 -8.95 -3.55 -26.53
N TYR A 266 -10.27 -3.36 -26.73
CA TYR A 266 -10.83 -2.07 -27.09
C TYR A 266 -10.68 -1.02 -25.98
N GLN A 267 -10.88 -1.39 -24.71
CA GLN A 267 -10.68 -0.50 -23.56
C GLN A 267 -9.22 -0.07 -23.40
N LEU A 268 -8.27 -0.99 -23.62
CA LEU A 268 -6.83 -0.70 -23.54
C LEU A 268 -6.35 0.16 -24.73
N ASN A 269 -6.85 -0.10 -25.94
CA ASN A 269 -6.47 0.69 -27.13
C ASN A 269 -7.14 2.07 -27.22
N GLN A 270 -8.37 2.25 -26.71
CA GLN A 270 -8.98 3.58 -26.62
C GLN A 270 -8.25 4.49 -25.63
N LYS A 271 -7.56 3.93 -24.63
CA LYS A 271 -6.68 4.70 -23.73
C LYS A 271 -5.36 5.12 -24.38
N CYS A 272 -4.87 4.41 -25.41
CA CYS A 272 -3.56 4.67 -26.02
C CYS A 272 -3.60 5.43 -27.35
N SER A 273 -4.77 5.85 -27.84
CA SER A 273 -4.87 6.62 -29.10
C SER A 273 -4.81 8.15 -28.93
N GLU A 274 -4.44 8.66 -27.74
CA GLU A 274 -4.39 10.11 -27.49
C GLU A 274 -3.09 10.66 -26.88
N ASP A 275 -2.06 9.84 -26.61
CA ASP A 275 -0.84 10.35 -25.98
C ASP A 275 0.38 10.18 -26.87
N HIS A 276 0.58 11.14 -27.77
CA HIS A 276 1.92 11.66 -28.09
C HIS A 276 1.80 13.12 -28.56
N HIS A 277 2.10 14.01 -27.60
CA HIS A 277 2.37 15.46 -27.66
C HIS A 277 1.40 16.31 -26.79
N GLY A 278 1.84 16.56 -25.55
CA GLY A 278 1.10 17.26 -24.48
C GLY A 278 0.44 16.28 -23.51
N THR A 279 0.67 16.41 -22.19
CA THR A 279 0.05 15.54 -21.16
C THR A 279 -1.44 15.83 -21.02
N HIS A 280 -2.24 15.29 -21.93
CA HIS A 280 -3.70 15.42 -21.96
C HIS A 280 -4.35 14.35 -21.06
N LEU A 281 -4.52 14.66 -19.77
CA LEU A 281 -5.01 13.73 -18.76
C LEU A 281 -6.54 13.73 -18.68
N LYS A 282 -7.17 12.59 -18.99
CA LYS A 282 -8.62 12.42 -18.86
C LYS A 282 -9.04 12.12 -17.42
N VAL A 283 -10.00 12.88 -16.89
CA VAL A 283 -10.66 12.63 -15.60
C VAL A 283 -12.13 12.32 -15.85
N ASP A 284 -12.46 11.04 -15.82
CA ASP A 284 -13.84 10.58 -15.93
C ASP A 284 -14.57 10.81 -14.60
N LEU A 285 -15.58 11.68 -14.61
CA LEU A 285 -16.41 12.03 -13.46
C LEU A 285 -17.46 10.95 -13.15
N ASP A 286 -17.75 10.07 -14.09
CA ASP A 286 -18.81 9.07 -14.00
C ASP A 286 -18.30 7.63 -13.79
N ALA A 287 -17.00 7.35 -14.00
CA ALA A 287 -16.55 5.96 -14.01
C ALA A 287 -16.87 5.18 -12.72
N VAL A 288 -17.23 3.91 -12.93
CA VAL A 288 -17.81 2.93 -12.00
C VAL A 288 -16.77 2.29 -11.05
N THR A 289 -15.72 3.00 -10.67
CA THR A 289 -14.78 2.47 -9.65
C THR A 289 -15.50 2.36 -8.31
N PRO A 290 -15.40 1.24 -7.58
CA PRO A 290 -16.03 1.12 -6.26
C PRO A 290 -15.46 2.22 -5.35
N PRO A 291 -16.30 3.13 -4.83
CA PRO A 291 -15.80 4.28 -4.11
C PRO A 291 -15.17 3.84 -2.79
N SER A 292 -14.04 4.44 -2.43
CA SER A 292 -13.38 4.21 -1.16
C SER A 292 -13.77 5.31 -0.18
N LEU A 293 -14.03 4.95 1.07
CA LEU A 293 -14.26 5.96 2.11
C LEU A 293 -12.94 6.71 2.34
N PHE A 294 -12.91 7.99 1.97
CA PHE A 294 -11.77 8.86 2.22
C PHE A 294 -11.78 9.26 3.69
N LYS A 295 -11.12 8.47 4.53
CA LYS A 295 -10.82 8.88 5.90
C LYS A 295 -9.81 10.04 5.84
N LEU A 296 -9.58 10.75 6.92
CA LEU A 296 -8.30 11.46 7.03
C LEU A 296 -7.68 10.92 8.30
N PRO A 297 -6.42 10.52 8.28
CA PRO A 297 -5.78 10.02 9.48
C PRO A 297 -5.88 11.05 10.61
N HIS A 298 -6.18 10.57 11.82
CA HIS A 298 -6.07 11.32 13.06
C HIS A 298 -4.68 11.93 13.15
N ILE A 299 -4.60 13.21 13.51
CA ILE A 299 -3.32 13.90 13.59
C ILE A 299 -2.83 13.89 15.03
N ARG A 300 -1.65 13.31 15.23
CA ARG A 300 -0.89 13.43 16.48
C ARG A 300 0.08 14.59 16.37
N LEU A 301 -0.23 15.68 17.06
CA LEU A 301 0.58 16.89 17.08
C LEU A 301 1.77 16.68 18.00
N MET A 302 2.96 16.53 17.41
CA MET A 302 4.21 16.36 18.13
C MET A 302 4.65 17.70 18.73
N LEU A 303 4.80 17.69 20.05
CA LEU A 303 5.32 18.80 20.82
C LEU A 303 6.68 18.41 21.39
N THR A 304 7.61 19.37 21.42
CA THR A 304 8.90 19.16 22.06
C THR A 304 8.70 19.15 23.56
N TYR A 305 8.05 20.17 24.13
CA TYR A 305 7.77 20.32 25.55
C TYR A 305 6.27 20.48 25.82
N LEU A 306 5.83 20.12 27.02
CA LEU A 306 4.42 20.23 27.41
C LEU A 306 3.89 21.68 27.33
N ASP A 307 4.70 22.65 27.76
CA ASP A 307 4.29 24.06 27.81
C ASP A 307 4.18 24.72 26.42
N ASP A 308 4.74 24.09 25.37
CA ASP A 308 4.64 24.58 23.99
C ASP A 308 3.18 24.72 23.55
N MET A 309 2.25 23.93 24.13
CA MET A 309 0.82 24.03 23.82
C MET A 309 0.26 25.45 24.05
N PHE A 310 0.74 26.14 25.10
CA PHE A 310 0.27 27.48 25.44
C PHE A 310 0.84 28.53 24.48
N MET A 311 2.10 28.35 24.06
CA MET A 311 2.76 29.20 23.07
C MET A 311 2.06 29.13 21.71
N HIS A 312 1.39 28.02 21.43
CA HIS A 312 0.67 27.78 20.19
C HIS A 312 -0.86 27.89 20.33
N GLU A 313 -1.41 28.53 21.38
CA GLU A 313 -2.86 28.60 21.57
C GLU A 313 -3.60 29.21 20.34
N GLN A 314 -3.00 30.19 19.67
CA GLN A 314 -3.59 30.80 18.48
C GLN A 314 -3.83 29.79 17.35
N PHE A 315 -2.95 28.81 17.20
CA PHE A 315 -3.14 27.70 16.27
C PHE A 315 -4.39 26.91 16.65
N PHE A 316 -4.50 26.45 17.90
CA PHE A 316 -5.66 25.68 18.36
C PHE A 316 -6.98 26.45 18.28
N LYS A 317 -6.95 27.78 18.47
CA LYS A 317 -8.10 28.66 18.23
C LYS A 317 -8.51 28.66 16.76
N THR A 318 -7.55 28.74 15.85
CA THR A 318 -7.77 28.82 14.40
C THR A 318 -8.32 27.50 13.84
N PHE A 319 -7.79 26.35 14.28
CA PHE A 319 -8.19 25.03 13.78
C PHE A 319 -9.26 24.33 14.62
N LYS A 320 -9.87 25.03 15.58
CA LYS A 320 -10.80 24.45 16.56
C LYS A 320 -11.93 23.63 15.92
N ASP A 321 -12.50 24.10 14.82
CA ASP A 321 -13.63 23.43 14.17
C ASP A 321 -13.19 22.18 13.39
N VAL A 322 -11.96 22.15 12.89
CA VAL A 322 -11.35 20.96 12.29
C VAL A 322 -11.01 19.96 13.38
N LEU A 323 -10.38 20.43 14.46
CA LEU A 323 -9.99 19.62 15.61
C LEU A 323 -11.19 18.96 16.31
N ARG A 324 -12.37 19.57 16.25
CA ARG A 324 -13.61 19.02 16.82
C ARG A 324 -14.19 17.84 16.06
N LYS A 325 -13.87 17.68 14.77
CA LYS A 325 -14.47 16.63 13.92
C LYS A 325 -13.81 15.27 14.12
N GLN A 326 -12.65 15.20 14.76
CA GLN A 326 -11.89 13.97 14.97
C GLN A 326 -11.15 13.99 16.31
N THR A 327 -10.73 12.84 16.80
CA THR A 327 -9.84 12.75 17.97
C THR A 327 -8.41 13.15 17.60
N HIS A 328 -7.82 14.05 18.37
CA HIS A 328 -6.46 14.54 18.18
C HIS A 328 -5.63 14.30 19.44
N TYR A 329 -4.35 13.98 19.27
CA TYR A 329 -3.45 13.74 20.38
C TYR A 329 -2.28 14.72 20.36
N LEU A 330 -1.87 15.20 21.53
CA LEU A 330 -0.56 15.81 21.73
C LEU A 330 0.44 14.68 21.97
N TYR A 331 1.37 14.52 21.04
CA TYR A 331 2.34 13.44 21.02
C TYR A 331 3.68 13.89 21.58
N PHE A 332 4.21 13.09 22.51
CA PHE A 332 5.50 13.29 23.11
C PHE A 332 6.40 12.10 22.79
N GLU A 333 7.37 12.34 21.92
CA GLU A 333 8.42 11.39 21.54
C GLU A 333 9.30 11.04 22.76
N ARG A 334 9.57 12.01 23.62
CA ARG A 334 10.44 11.85 24.80
C ARG A 334 9.71 12.27 26.08
N CYS A 335 9.50 11.30 26.97
CA CYS A 335 8.81 11.52 28.24
C CYS A 335 9.49 12.53 29.18
N VAL A 336 10.82 12.72 29.06
CA VAL A 336 11.58 13.71 29.84
C VAL A 336 11.13 15.15 29.59
N ASN A 337 10.54 15.43 28.44
CA ASN A 337 10.07 16.77 28.10
C ASN A 337 8.66 17.08 28.62
N VAL A 338 7.99 16.10 29.23
CA VAL A 338 6.67 16.26 29.84
C VAL A 338 6.86 16.63 31.30
N LYS A 339 7.05 17.93 31.58
CA LYS A 339 7.35 18.44 32.92
C LYS A 339 6.51 19.66 33.26
N LEU A 340 5.99 19.70 34.50
CA LEU A 340 5.34 20.88 35.06
C LEU A 340 6.41 21.79 35.70
N VAL A 341 6.71 22.94 35.07
CA VAL A 341 7.86 23.78 35.45
C VAL A 341 7.53 24.76 36.60
N HIS A 342 6.28 25.23 36.73
CA HIS A 342 5.85 26.19 37.76
C HIS A 342 4.44 25.89 38.31
N ASP A 343 4.17 26.27 39.57
CA ASP A 343 2.88 26.10 40.29
C ASP A 343 2.04 24.90 39.84
N LYS A 344 2.46 23.72 40.27
CA LYS A 344 2.07 22.42 39.69
C LYS A 344 0.57 22.17 39.70
N GLY A 345 -0.16 22.70 40.69
CA GLY A 345 -1.61 22.55 40.79
C GLY A 345 -2.35 23.38 39.75
N THR A 346 -2.06 24.69 39.69
CA THR A 346 -2.73 25.60 38.75
C THR A 346 -2.33 25.32 37.30
N THR A 347 -1.08 24.92 37.05
CA THR A 347 -0.61 24.53 35.72
C THR A 347 -1.30 23.27 35.22
N LEU A 348 -1.44 22.23 36.05
CA LEU A 348 -2.16 21.01 35.65
C LEU A 348 -3.63 21.29 35.32
N GLU A 349 -4.30 22.11 36.12
CA GLU A 349 -5.67 22.52 35.84
C GLU A 349 -5.78 23.29 34.51
N ARG A 350 -4.85 24.22 34.26
CA ARG A 350 -4.78 24.96 32.99
C ARG A 350 -4.61 24.01 31.80
N ILE A 351 -3.76 22.98 31.93
CA ILE A 351 -3.57 21.97 30.90
C ILE A 351 -4.86 21.20 30.66
N ILE A 352 -5.51 20.66 31.70
CA ILE A 352 -6.76 19.88 31.54
C ILE A 352 -7.86 20.74 30.89
N ARG A 353 -8.02 22.00 31.33
CA ARG A 353 -8.97 22.95 30.72
C ARG A 353 -8.63 23.23 29.26
N PHE A 354 -7.35 23.38 28.92
CA PHE A 354 -6.88 23.57 27.56
C PHE A 354 -7.23 22.37 26.67
N MET A 355 -6.91 21.16 27.15
CA MET A 355 -7.20 19.91 26.46
C MET A 355 -8.71 19.75 26.19
N HIS A 356 -9.55 20.04 27.19
CA HIS A 356 -11.01 20.00 27.03
C HIS A 356 -11.53 21.06 26.06
N ARG A 357 -11.01 22.30 26.13
CA ARG A 357 -11.42 23.42 25.25
C ARG A 357 -11.20 23.12 23.76
N TYR A 358 -10.17 22.35 23.43
CA TYR A 358 -9.78 22.03 22.06
C TYR A 358 -9.94 20.55 21.69
N HIS A 359 -10.60 19.74 22.53
CA HIS A 359 -10.83 18.30 22.33
C HIS A 359 -9.54 17.49 22.05
N LEU A 360 -8.49 17.78 22.81
CA LEU A 360 -7.17 17.15 22.70
C LEU A 360 -6.99 16.03 23.74
N HIS A 361 -6.13 15.08 23.42
CA HIS A 361 -5.77 13.92 24.24
C HIS A 361 -4.24 13.73 24.31
N PHE A 362 -3.73 12.88 25.20
CA PHE A 362 -2.29 12.66 25.32
C PHE A 362 -1.83 11.43 24.55
N SER A 363 -0.68 11.50 23.89
CA SER A 363 0.01 10.34 23.32
C SER A 363 1.48 10.33 23.75
N PHE A 364 1.97 9.20 24.25
CA PHE A 364 3.33 9.04 24.75
C PHE A 364 4.03 7.87 24.07
N LYS A 365 5.28 8.06 23.62
CA LYS A 365 6.17 6.94 23.26
C LYS A 365 6.94 6.48 24.49
N ILE A 366 6.89 5.18 24.79
CA ILE A 366 7.57 4.56 25.92
C ILE A 366 8.49 3.47 25.36
N THR A 367 9.80 3.67 25.50
CA THR A 367 10.81 2.73 25.00
C THR A 367 11.47 1.92 26.10
N SER A 368 11.30 2.33 27.35
CA SER A 368 11.87 1.67 28.53
C SER A 368 11.05 1.94 29.80
N LEU A 369 11.28 1.15 30.86
CA LEU A 369 10.70 1.42 32.19
C LEU A 369 11.16 2.79 32.73
N TYR A 370 12.39 3.21 32.42
CA TYR A 370 12.92 4.50 32.82
C TYR A 370 12.12 5.68 32.22
N ASP A 371 11.69 5.59 30.96
CA ASP A 371 10.85 6.63 30.35
C ASP A 371 9.55 6.82 31.14
N TYR A 372 8.93 5.72 31.58
CA TYR A 372 7.74 5.76 32.41
C TYR A 372 8.02 6.36 33.79
N GLU A 373 9.12 5.98 34.46
CA GLU A 373 9.50 6.56 35.77
C GLU A 373 9.68 8.07 35.71
N VAL A 374 10.31 8.56 34.63
CA VAL A 374 10.48 9.99 34.36
C VAL A 374 9.13 10.67 34.14
N LEU A 375 8.26 10.10 33.29
CA LEU A 375 6.92 10.62 33.05
C LEU A 375 6.08 10.65 34.33
N GLU A 376 6.19 9.61 35.15
CA GLU A 376 5.48 9.45 36.39
C GLU A 376 5.87 10.52 37.41
N THR A 377 7.18 10.72 37.58
CA THR A 377 7.73 11.71 38.51
C THR A 377 7.39 13.14 38.09
N ASN A 378 7.47 13.43 36.78
CA ASN A 378 7.32 14.79 36.27
C ASN A 378 5.88 15.21 36.02
N PHE A 379 4.97 14.25 35.79
CA PHE A 379 3.60 14.55 35.34
C PHE A 379 2.53 13.67 36.00
N LEU A 380 2.61 12.34 35.89
CA LEU A 380 1.48 11.47 36.28
C LEU A 380 1.18 11.47 37.78
N ASN A 381 2.20 11.64 38.64
CA ASN A 381 1.98 11.72 40.09
C ASN A 381 1.11 12.92 40.50
N TYR A 382 1.14 14.02 39.72
CA TYR A 382 0.26 15.17 39.95
C TYR A 382 -1.19 14.89 39.54
N ILE A 383 -1.40 14.13 38.46
CA ILE A 383 -2.73 13.67 38.06
C ILE A 383 -3.30 12.72 39.12
N LYS A 384 -2.46 11.82 39.65
CA LYS A 384 -2.84 10.92 40.75
C LYS A 384 -3.22 11.69 42.01
N SER A 385 -2.48 12.74 42.37
CA SER A 385 -2.83 13.57 43.53
C SER A 385 -4.15 14.30 43.33
N LEU A 386 -4.42 14.81 42.13
CA LEU A 386 -5.69 15.48 41.81
C LEU A 386 -6.89 14.53 41.94
N SER A 387 -6.73 13.30 41.46
CA SER A 387 -7.76 12.24 41.52
C SER A 387 -8.11 11.81 42.95
N ARG A 388 -7.26 12.10 43.95
CA ARG A 388 -7.54 11.86 45.37
C ARG A 388 -8.36 12.98 46.02
N VAL A 389 -8.27 14.20 45.47
CA VAL A 389 -8.90 15.39 46.05
C VAL A 389 -10.30 15.63 45.48
N ILE A 390 -10.50 15.34 44.20
CA ILE A 390 -11.76 15.58 43.51
C ILE A 390 -12.32 14.21 43.03
N PRO A 391 -13.45 13.75 43.59
CA PRO A 391 -14.15 12.55 43.13
C PRO A 391 -14.48 12.64 41.63
N ASP A 392 -14.44 11.52 40.92
CA ASP A 392 -14.77 11.39 39.49
C ASP A 392 -13.88 12.16 38.49
N VAL A 393 -12.78 12.79 38.92
CA VAL A 393 -11.83 13.47 38.00
C VAL A 393 -11.33 12.57 36.88
N LYS A 394 -11.21 11.27 37.12
CA LYS A 394 -10.81 10.30 36.09
C LYS A 394 -11.66 10.38 34.83
N SER A 395 -12.96 10.68 34.96
CA SER A 395 -13.89 10.83 33.84
C SER A 395 -13.68 12.14 33.05
N LEU A 396 -13.08 13.14 33.71
CA LEU A 396 -12.78 14.46 33.14
C LEU A 396 -11.37 14.53 32.52
N LEU A 397 -10.52 13.53 32.76
CA LEU A 397 -9.18 13.48 32.21
C LEU A 397 -9.23 13.22 30.70
N PRO A 398 -8.32 13.84 29.91
CA PRO A 398 -8.16 13.50 28.50
C PRO A 398 -7.84 12.01 28.31
N LYS A 399 -8.26 11.46 27.17
CA LYS A 399 -7.86 10.09 26.78
C LYS A 399 -6.36 10.00 26.64
N VAL A 400 -5.83 8.79 26.80
CA VAL A 400 -4.40 8.52 26.62
C VAL A 400 -4.19 7.46 25.56
N ASN A 401 -3.22 7.71 24.70
CA ASN A 401 -2.63 6.74 23.80
C ASN A 401 -1.18 6.48 24.21
N VAL A 402 -0.73 5.24 24.20
CA VAL A 402 0.67 4.89 24.52
C VAL A 402 1.21 4.00 23.43
N ILE A 403 2.39 4.36 22.90
CA ILE A 403 3.11 3.58 21.90
C ILE A 403 4.29 2.90 22.59
N TYR A 404 4.30 1.57 22.62
CA TYR A 404 5.37 0.78 23.23
C TYR A 404 6.37 0.26 22.19
N ASP A 405 7.65 0.22 22.54
CA ASP A 405 8.71 -0.35 21.69
C ASP A 405 9.30 -1.63 22.32
N PHE A 406 9.20 -2.76 21.60
CA PHE A 406 9.75 -4.05 22.04
C PHE A 406 11.29 -4.08 22.08
N LYS A 407 11.98 -3.10 21.48
CA LYS A 407 13.44 -3.01 21.53
C LYS A 407 13.96 -2.87 22.97
N GLY A 408 13.19 -2.21 23.85
CA GLY A 408 13.57 -1.98 25.25
C GLY A 408 12.55 -2.48 26.29
N LEU A 409 11.44 -3.09 25.85
CA LEU A 409 10.38 -3.59 26.73
C LEU A 409 10.05 -5.05 26.43
N THR A 410 9.88 -5.86 27.48
CA THR A 410 9.33 -7.21 27.35
C THR A 410 7.80 -7.19 27.37
N PRO A 411 7.10 -8.25 26.92
CA PRO A 411 5.64 -8.34 27.05
C PRO A 411 5.12 -8.11 28.48
N LYS A 412 5.87 -8.56 29.50
CA LYS A 412 5.52 -8.34 30.91
C LYS A 412 5.63 -6.88 31.31
N ASP A 413 6.62 -6.15 30.79
CA ASP A 413 6.77 -4.73 31.06
C ASP A 413 5.61 -3.95 30.44
N ILE A 414 5.19 -4.30 29.21
CA ILE A 414 4.05 -3.68 28.54
C ILE A 414 2.76 -3.92 29.34
N ASP A 415 2.50 -5.15 29.78
CA ASP A 415 1.33 -5.47 30.61
C ASP A 415 1.33 -4.65 31.91
N TYR A 416 2.47 -4.59 32.60
CA TYR A 416 2.65 -3.80 33.83
C TYR A 416 2.41 -2.30 33.60
N LEU A 417 3.01 -1.73 32.55
CA LEU A 417 2.87 -0.31 32.24
C LEU A 417 1.43 0.04 31.83
N SER A 418 0.75 -0.83 31.10
CA SER A 418 -0.63 -0.62 30.65
C SER A 418 -1.58 -0.52 31.85
N GLU A 419 -1.46 -1.45 32.80
CA GLU A 419 -2.25 -1.44 34.05
C GLU A 419 -2.06 -0.14 34.84
N ARG A 420 -0.82 0.38 34.88
CA ARG A 420 -0.51 1.65 35.55
C ARG A 420 -1.20 2.83 34.88
N PHE A 421 -1.25 2.89 33.55
CA PHE A 421 -1.98 3.93 32.83
C PHE A 421 -3.49 3.82 33.06
N GLU A 422 -4.07 2.62 33.02
CA GLU A 422 -5.51 2.38 33.31
C GLU A 422 -5.90 2.73 34.75
N HIS A 423 -4.98 2.59 35.71
CA HIS A 423 -5.21 3.07 37.07
C HIS A 423 -5.31 4.61 37.15
N ILE A 424 -4.74 5.35 36.19
CA ILE A 424 -4.73 6.82 36.20
C ILE A 424 -5.85 7.37 35.32
N PHE A 425 -6.02 6.83 34.11
CA PHE A 425 -6.93 7.35 33.09
C PHE A 425 -8.09 6.39 32.85
N HIS A 426 -9.28 6.94 32.61
CA HIS A 426 -10.47 6.13 32.32
C HIS A 426 -10.46 5.52 30.91
N THR A 427 -9.83 6.18 29.94
CA THR A 427 -9.80 5.73 28.54
C THR A 427 -8.36 5.69 28.01
N CYS A 428 -7.83 4.47 27.91
CA CYS A 428 -6.50 4.18 27.40
C CYS A 428 -6.59 3.46 26.04
N THR A 429 -5.64 3.75 25.16
CA THR A 429 -5.40 3.00 23.93
C THR A 429 -3.92 2.69 23.82
N PHE A 430 -3.59 1.48 23.39
CA PHE A 430 -2.21 0.98 23.36
C PHE A 430 -1.83 0.59 21.94
N GLU A 431 -0.66 1.03 21.50
CA GLU A 431 -0.09 0.68 20.21
C GLU A 431 1.30 0.06 20.37
N LEU A 432 1.64 -0.84 19.47
CA LEU A 432 2.98 -1.41 19.40
C LEU A 432 3.76 -0.79 18.24
N LEU A 433 4.99 -0.39 18.50
CA LEU A 433 5.91 0.07 17.48
C LEU A 433 6.41 -1.11 16.66
N ILE A 434 6.32 -1.03 15.34
CA ILE A 434 6.89 -2.00 14.40
C ILE A 434 8.35 -1.58 14.13
N PRO A 435 9.35 -2.38 14.54
CA PRO A 435 10.75 -2.04 14.31
C PRO A 435 11.15 -2.23 12.84
N HIS A 436 12.16 -1.49 12.40
CA HIS A 436 12.62 -1.44 11.01
C HIS A 436 13.21 -2.76 10.47
N ASP A 437 13.91 -3.51 11.32
CA ASP A 437 14.65 -4.74 10.99
C ASP A 437 13.76 -5.99 10.83
N THR A 438 12.46 -5.81 10.93
CA THR A 438 11.45 -6.86 10.98
C THR A 438 11.36 -7.72 9.71
N LYS A 439 11.98 -7.35 8.58
CA LYS A 439 12.00 -8.19 7.35
C LYS A 439 12.47 -9.62 7.62
N ARG A 440 13.32 -9.84 8.64
CA ARG A 440 13.78 -11.17 9.06
C ARG A 440 13.09 -11.72 10.32
N ASN A 441 12.51 -10.86 11.16
CA ASN A 441 12.06 -11.20 12.52
C ASN A 441 10.57 -10.92 12.79
N ILE A 442 9.76 -10.59 11.78
CA ILE A 442 8.32 -10.29 11.96
C ILE A 442 7.57 -11.41 12.69
N ASN A 443 7.89 -12.67 12.39
CA ASN A 443 7.26 -13.82 13.05
C ASN A 443 7.56 -13.84 14.56
N GLN A 444 8.79 -13.49 14.96
CA GLN A 444 9.18 -13.39 16.37
C GLN A 444 8.45 -12.23 17.06
N TYR A 445 8.33 -11.09 16.39
CA TYR A 445 7.56 -9.95 16.88
C TYR A 445 6.09 -10.29 17.08
N ILE A 446 5.47 -10.96 16.10
CA ILE A 446 4.09 -11.43 16.18
C ILE A 446 3.91 -12.41 17.34
N GLN A 447 4.81 -13.39 17.48
CA GLN A 447 4.79 -14.32 18.61
C GLN A 447 4.89 -13.59 19.97
N GLN A 448 5.79 -12.61 20.10
CA GLN A 448 5.89 -11.78 21.31
C GLN A 448 4.60 -11.03 21.61
N SER A 449 3.96 -10.45 20.58
CA SER A 449 2.70 -9.73 20.73
C SER A 449 1.53 -10.63 21.14
N GLN A 450 1.54 -11.91 20.73
CA GLN A 450 0.52 -12.91 21.12
C GLN A 450 0.57 -13.26 22.61
N HIS A 451 1.69 -13.01 23.30
CA HIS A 451 1.84 -13.26 24.73
C HIS A 451 1.35 -12.11 25.64
N LEU A 452 0.93 -10.98 25.06
CA LEU A 452 0.43 -9.83 25.82
C LEU A 452 -0.96 -10.10 26.40
N LYS A 453 -1.16 -9.71 27.66
CA LYS A 453 -2.50 -9.63 28.27
C LYS A 453 -3.19 -8.32 27.90
N THR A 454 -2.41 -7.23 27.77
CA THR A 454 -2.92 -5.93 27.34
C THR A 454 -3.59 -6.03 25.97
N ASN A 455 -4.75 -5.37 25.83
CA ASN A 455 -5.39 -5.26 24.54
C ASN A 455 -4.75 -4.16 23.70
N ILE A 456 -3.98 -4.56 22.69
CA ILE A 456 -3.36 -3.65 21.73
C ILE A 456 -4.42 -3.19 20.72
N ASN A 457 -4.60 -1.89 20.60
CA ASN A 457 -5.56 -1.24 19.71
C ASN A 457 -5.02 -0.98 18.30
N GLY A 458 -3.69 -0.98 18.14
CA GLY A 458 -3.08 -0.66 16.86
C GLY A 458 -1.57 -0.82 16.82
N TYR A 459 -0.99 -0.46 15.68
CA TYR A 459 0.44 -0.54 15.43
C TYR A 459 0.96 0.78 14.88
N ALA A 460 2.14 1.19 15.33
CA ALA A 460 2.82 2.39 14.86
C ALA A 460 4.04 2.01 14.02
N LEU A 461 4.18 2.60 12.83
CA LEU A 461 5.33 2.42 11.96
C LEU A 461 6.22 3.66 12.03
N ASP A 462 7.44 3.50 12.55
CA ASP A 462 8.45 4.58 12.51
C ASP A 462 9.17 4.56 11.17
N ILE A 463 8.82 5.49 10.28
CA ILE A 463 9.47 5.57 8.98
C ILE A 463 10.84 6.27 9.04
N SER A 464 11.20 6.93 10.14
CA SER A 464 12.49 7.63 10.23
C SER A 464 13.66 6.66 10.09
N ASP A 465 13.51 5.42 10.58
CA ASP A 465 14.51 4.36 10.47
C ASP A 465 14.58 3.75 9.06
N TYR A 466 13.44 3.67 8.33
CA TYR A 466 13.40 3.21 6.93
C TYR A 466 14.13 4.14 5.97
N MET A 467 14.23 5.42 6.32
CA MET A 467 14.92 6.43 5.52
C MET A 467 16.45 6.41 5.68
N ASN A 468 17.00 5.66 6.65
CA ASN A 468 18.44 5.60 6.94
C ASN A 468 19.14 4.34 6.38
N GLY A 469 18.42 3.45 5.68
CA GLY A 469 18.96 2.19 5.13
C GLY A 469 19.84 2.35 3.88
N GLU A 470 20.77 1.41 3.66
CA GLU A 470 21.83 1.42 2.63
C GLU A 470 21.36 1.37 1.15
N ASN A 471 20.05 1.45 0.86
CA ASN A 471 19.53 1.34 -0.51
C ASN A 471 18.76 2.62 -0.93
N PRO A 472 19.48 3.66 -1.42
CA PRO A 472 18.96 5.02 -1.67
C PRO A 472 17.98 5.15 -2.85
N HIS A 473 17.54 4.05 -3.47
CA HIS A 473 16.60 4.06 -4.61
C HIS A 473 15.15 3.72 -4.26
N GLN A 474 14.83 3.46 -2.99
CA GLN A 474 13.48 3.06 -2.57
C GLN A 474 12.64 4.30 -2.22
N SER A 475 11.85 4.79 -3.19
CA SER A 475 10.91 5.89 -2.98
C SER A 475 9.78 5.50 -2.01
N LEU A 476 9.17 6.48 -1.35
CA LEU A 476 8.08 6.23 -0.40
C LEU A 476 6.82 5.59 -1.03
N LEU A 477 6.65 5.74 -2.35
CA LEU A 477 5.64 5.04 -3.16
C LEU A 477 5.92 3.52 -3.21
N VAL A 478 7.20 3.13 -3.33
CA VAL A 478 7.65 1.73 -3.19
C VAL A 478 7.38 1.19 -1.77
N ASN A 479 7.38 2.06 -0.75
CA ASN A 479 7.07 1.67 0.63
C ASN A 479 5.56 1.48 0.91
N GLN A 480 4.62 1.93 0.06
CA GLN A 480 3.18 1.64 0.28
C GLN A 480 2.89 0.13 0.28
N HIS A 481 3.64 -0.62 -0.53
CA HIS A 481 3.53 -2.08 -0.64
C HIS A 481 4.10 -2.78 0.59
N ILE A 482 5.25 -2.33 1.09
CA ILE A 482 5.83 -2.79 2.36
C ILE A 482 4.82 -2.56 3.48
N ILE A 483 4.24 -1.36 3.56
CA ILE A 483 3.24 -1.01 4.57
C ILE A 483 1.99 -1.89 4.47
N LYS A 484 1.41 -2.09 3.27
CA LYS A 484 0.27 -2.99 3.07
C LYS A 484 0.63 -4.45 3.36
N TYR A 485 1.84 -4.87 3.06
CA TYR A 485 2.36 -6.20 3.41
C TYR A 485 2.42 -6.37 4.94
N TRP A 486 2.98 -5.41 5.68
CA TRP A 486 2.96 -5.42 7.16
C TRP A 486 1.54 -5.48 7.69
N GLN A 487 0.62 -4.70 7.14
CA GLN A 487 -0.78 -4.71 7.55
C GLN A 487 -1.43 -6.05 7.33
N ASN A 488 -1.31 -6.61 6.13
CA ASN A 488 -1.86 -7.92 5.81
C ASN A 488 -1.24 -9.01 6.69
N LEU A 489 0.06 -8.97 6.94
CA LEU A 489 0.74 -9.98 7.75
C LEU A 489 0.35 -9.86 9.23
N ILE A 490 0.22 -8.64 9.76
CA ILE A 490 -0.32 -8.40 11.11
C ILE A 490 -1.77 -8.89 11.19
N LEU A 491 -2.64 -8.47 10.27
CA LEU A 491 -4.06 -8.83 10.24
C LEU A 491 -4.29 -10.34 10.11
N THR A 492 -3.47 -11.04 9.33
CA THR A 492 -3.55 -12.50 9.16
C THR A 492 -3.10 -13.28 10.40
N HIS A 493 -2.32 -12.68 11.29
CA HIS A 493 -1.77 -13.34 12.48
C HIS A 493 -2.33 -12.82 13.81
N THR A 494 -3.12 -11.75 13.79
CA THR A 494 -3.90 -11.26 14.94
C THR A 494 -5.28 -11.92 14.96
N VAL A 495 -5.49 -12.87 15.87
CA VAL A 495 -6.72 -13.68 16.03
C VAL A 495 -7.89 -12.89 16.67
N LYS A 496 -7.95 -11.57 16.50
CA LYS A 496 -8.98 -10.73 17.15
C LYS A 496 -9.84 -10.02 16.10
N ASP A 497 -11.16 -10.20 16.20
CA ASP A 497 -12.20 -9.50 15.40
C ASP A 497 -12.24 -7.97 15.60
N GLN A 498 -11.17 -7.35 16.10
CA GLN A 498 -11.07 -5.91 16.34
C GLN A 498 -10.43 -5.19 15.15
N LEU A 499 -11.04 -4.08 14.76
CA LEU A 499 -10.44 -3.10 13.85
C LEU A 499 -9.19 -2.49 14.49
N LEU A 500 -8.01 -2.95 14.05
CA LEU A 500 -6.72 -2.41 14.46
C LEU A 500 -6.44 -1.08 13.75
N SER A 501 -5.96 -0.08 14.50
CA SER A 501 -5.50 1.19 13.92
C SER A 501 -4.04 1.12 13.49
N PHE A 502 -3.71 1.69 12.33
CA PHE A 502 -2.33 1.85 11.90
C PHE A 502 -1.90 3.32 11.99
N SER A 503 -0.79 3.57 12.67
CA SER A 503 -0.21 4.89 12.88
C SER A 503 1.10 5.03 12.13
N LEU A 504 1.33 6.19 11.54
CA LEU A 504 2.58 6.55 10.90
C LEU A 504 3.34 7.56 11.76
N ILE A 505 4.56 7.23 12.18
CA ILE A 505 5.40 8.09 13.03
C ILE A 505 6.76 8.34 12.38
N GLY A 506 7.52 9.31 12.90
CA GLY A 506 8.87 9.60 12.40
C GLY A 506 8.92 10.33 11.05
N LEU A 507 7.84 11.01 10.64
CA LEU A 507 7.83 11.85 9.44
C LEU A 507 8.85 12.98 9.56
N SER A 508 9.79 13.03 8.62
CA SER A 508 10.78 14.09 8.49
C SER A 508 10.91 14.52 7.03
N PRO A 509 11.47 15.71 6.73
CA PRO A 509 11.76 16.11 5.35
C PRO A 509 12.61 15.09 4.60
N LYS A 510 13.44 14.34 5.34
CA LYS A 510 14.30 13.28 4.78
C LYS A 510 13.55 12.23 3.99
N VAL A 511 12.27 12.03 4.34
CA VAL A 511 11.32 11.20 3.60
C VAL A 511 11.25 11.57 2.10
N PHE A 512 11.52 12.84 1.78
CA PHE A 512 11.56 13.39 0.44
C PHE A 512 12.98 13.78 -0.03
N ASP A 513 14.03 13.51 0.75
CA ASP A 513 15.42 13.85 0.38
C ASP A 513 15.88 13.07 -0.87
N HIS A 514 15.33 11.88 -1.14
CA HIS A 514 15.64 11.16 -2.39
C HIS A 514 14.89 11.73 -3.61
N TYR A 515 13.89 12.59 -3.40
CA TYR A 515 13.32 13.45 -4.44
C TYR A 515 14.14 14.76 -4.59
N HIS A 516 15.21 14.98 -3.79
CA HIS A 516 16.04 16.20 -3.84
C HIS A 516 16.91 16.36 -5.09
N HIS A 517 16.93 15.42 -6.03
CA HIS A 517 17.74 15.58 -7.25
C HIS A 517 17.00 16.12 -8.47
N ALA A 518 15.72 16.52 -8.35
CA ALA A 518 15.10 17.31 -9.42
C ALA A 518 14.30 18.54 -8.97
N TYR A 519 13.52 18.53 -7.87
CA TYR A 519 12.66 19.70 -7.58
C TYR A 519 12.40 19.91 -6.08
N ILE A 520 13.24 20.71 -5.41
CA ILE A 520 12.95 21.30 -4.09
C ILE A 520 11.76 22.28 -4.14
N THR A 521 11.30 22.66 -5.33
CA THR A 521 10.32 23.73 -5.53
C THR A 521 8.87 23.36 -5.19
N HIS A 522 8.47 22.08 -5.09
CA HIS A 522 7.04 21.70 -4.93
C HIS A 522 6.75 20.66 -3.84
N LEU A 523 7.43 20.76 -2.69
CA LEU A 523 7.17 19.96 -1.49
C LEU A 523 5.66 19.84 -1.11
N PRO A 524 4.80 20.87 -1.32
CA PRO A 524 3.35 20.74 -1.08
C PRO A 524 2.62 19.65 -1.85
N ASN A 525 2.98 19.46 -3.12
CA ASN A 525 2.27 18.53 -4.00
C ASN A 525 2.61 17.09 -3.65
N ALA A 526 3.86 16.84 -3.29
CA ALA A 526 4.32 15.54 -2.80
C ALA A 526 3.61 15.13 -1.50
N TRP A 527 3.43 16.05 -0.56
CA TRP A 527 2.69 15.80 0.68
C TRP A 527 1.20 15.56 0.46
N LEU A 528 0.57 16.34 -0.42
CA LEU A 528 -0.84 16.17 -0.74
C LEU A 528 -1.09 14.81 -1.42
N TYR A 529 -0.26 14.46 -2.40
CA TYR A 529 -0.27 13.15 -3.04
C TYR A 529 -0.06 12.02 -2.01
N PHE A 530 0.95 12.16 -1.16
CA PHE A 530 1.23 11.21 -0.10
C PHE A 530 0.01 10.94 0.81
N LEU A 531 -0.66 11.99 1.28
CA LEU A 531 -1.84 11.87 2.14
C LEU A 531 -3.05 11.26 1.42
N ILE A 532 -3.25 11.59 0.14
CA ILE A 532 -4.36 11.03 -0.66
C ILE A 532 -4.16 9.53 -0.87
N HIS A 533 -2.96 9.11 -1.26
CA HIS A 533 -2.70 7.72 -1.63
C HIS A 533 -2.42 6.79 -0.43
N LEU A 534 -2.01 7.33 0.73
CA LEU A 534 -1.88 6.55 1.98
C LEU A 534 -3.15 6.46 2.82
N ASN A 535 -4.17 7.23 2.49
CA ASN A 535 -5.41 7.24 3.25
C ASN A 535 -6.08 5.86 3.49
N PRO A 536 -6.11 4.90 2.53
CA PRO A 536 -6.68 3.59 2.82
C PRO A 536 -5.85 2.76 3.81
N THR A 537 -4.61 3.19 4.08
CA THR A 537 -3.60 2.42 4.77
C THR A 537 -3.51 2.85 6.25
N PHE A 538 -3.45 4.14 6.57
CA PHE A 538 -3.25 4.59 7.96
C PHE A 538 -4.44 5.36 8.55
N ASN A 539 -4.67 5.13 9.85
CA ASN A 539 -5.66 5.83 10.65
C ASN A 539 -5.09 7.03 11.37
N THR A 540 -3.78 7.10 11.56
CA THR A 540 -3.14 8.14 12.37
C THR A 540 -1.80 8.56 11.76
N ILE A 541 -1.48 9.86 11.80
CA ILE A 541 -0.19 10.40 11.37
C ILE A 541 0.38 11.33 12.45
N ASN A 542 1.65 11.15 12.79
CA ASN A 542 2.38 12.05 13.68
C ASN A 542 2.99 13.21 12.90
N MET A 543 2.76 14.43 13.39
CA MET A 543 3.20 15.65 12.73
C MET A 543 3.79 16.65 13.72
N PRO A 544 4.99 17.21 13.46
CA PRO A 544 5.50 18.35 14.20
C PRO A 544 4.49 19.51 14.21
N LEU A 545 4.19 20.06 15.38
CA LEU A 545 3.42 21.30 15.42
C LEU A 545 4.26 22.48 14.89
N LYS A 546 5.50 22.57 15.36
CA LYS A 546 6.47 23.61 14.99
C LYS A 546 7.62 23.02 14.18
N ALA A 547 8.05 23.76 13.17
CA ALA A 547 9.22 23.45 12.37
C ALA A 547 10.50 23.54 13.21
N THR A 548 11.44 22.61 13.00
CA THR A 548 12.82 22.71 13.50
C THR A 548 13.77 23.32 12.47
N HIS A 549 13.35 23.37 11.20
CA HIS A 549 14.02 24.02 10.07
C HIS A 549 12.97 24.49 9.04
N ASP A 550 13.27 25.51 8.21
CA ASP A 550 12.32 26.05 7.22
C ASP A 550 11.81 25.04 6.16
N THR A 551 12.47 23.89 6.02
CA THR A 551 12.08 22.78 5.14
C THR A 551 11.27 21.69 5.87
N SER A 552 11.00 21.87 7.16
CA SER A 552 10.35 20.86 7.98
C SER A 552 8.83 20.81 7.84
N PHE A 553 8.31 19.59 7.78
CA PHE A 553 6.88 19.31 7.74
C PHE A 553 6.25 19.63 9.09
N SER A 554 5.63 20.79 9.20
CA SER A 554 4.96 21.23 10.44
C SER A 554 3.70 22.04 10.13
N TYR A 555 2.93 22.40 11.14
CA TYR A 555 1.80 23.34 10.99
C TYR A 555 2.21 24.81 11.02
N VAL A 556 3.22 25.14 11.82
CA VAL A 556 3.79 26.49 11.89
C VAL A 556 5.30 26.43 11.72
N ASN A 557 5.86 27.44 11.04
CA ASN A 557 7.31 27.58 10.91
C ASN A 557 7.94 28.11 12.22
N GLU A 558 9.27 28.30 12.23
CA GLU A 558 9.99 28.82 13.40
C GLU A 558 9.48 30.19 13.88
N ARG A 559 8.93 30.99 12.95
CA ARG A 559 8.37 32.33 13.17
C ARG A 559 6.87 32.33 13.52
N HIS A 560 6.28 31.16 13.82
CA HIS A 560 4.86 31.00 14.16
C HIS A 560 3.88 31.37 13.03
N LEU A 561 4.34 31.43 11.78
CA LEU A 561 3.46 31.57 10.62
C LEU A 561 2.96 30.19 10.18
N ASN A 562 1.72 30.14 9.71
CA ASN A 562 1.15 28.95 9.09
C ASN A 562 2.04 28.48 7.93
N THR A 563 2.35 27.20 7.92
CA THR A 563 2.98 26.54 6.77
C THR A 563 1.90 26.17 5.73
N MET A 564 2.31 25.37 4.75
CA MET A 564 1.46 24.72 3.75
C MET A 564 0.40 23.75 4.32
N PHE A 565 0.60 23.14 5.48
CA PHE A 565 -0.27 22.03 5.94
C PHE A 565 -1.72 22.44 6.24
N PRO A 566 -1.99 23.59 6.89
CA PRO A 566 -3.32 24.18 6.94
C PRO A 566 -4.08 24.19 5.61
N PHE A 567 -3.42 24.54 4.51
CA PHE A 567 -4.03 24.62 3.18
C PHE A 567 -4.33 23.25 2.61
N ILE A 568 -3.42 22.28 2.81
CA ILE A 568 -3.66 20.88 2.44
C ILE A 568 -4.91 20.34 3.16
N SER A 569 -5.05 20.62 4.46
CA SER A 569 -6.23 20.25 5.24
C SER A 569 -7.51 20.87 4.67
N ASP A 570 -7.45 22.14 4.25
CA ASP A 570 -8.58 22.83 3.62
C ASP A 570 -8.95 22.28 2.23
N LEU A 571 -7.95 21.93 1.41
CA LEU A 571 -8.15 21.31 0.09
C LEU A 571 -8.76 19.91 0.21
N LEU A 572 -8.36 19.14 1.21
CA LEU A 572 -8.88 17.79 1.46
C LEU A 572 -10.24 17.78 2.17
N ARG A 573 -10.61 18.88 2.84
CA ARG A 573 -11.83 19.01 3.65
C ARG A 573 -13.11 18.52 2.96
N PRO A 574 -13.38 18.83 1.68
CA PRO A 574 -14.62 18.40 1.02
C PRO A 574 -14.74 16.88 0.87
N PHE A 575 -13.60 16.18 0.81
CA PHE A 575 -13.50 14.74 0.59
C PHE A 575 -13.60 13.92 1.87
N MET A 576 -13.29 14.52 3.03
CA MET A 576 -13.21 13.83 4.31
C MET A 576 -14.52 13.12 4.69
N GLN A 577 -14.43 11.86 5.11
CA GLN A 577 -15.56 11.02 5.54
C GLN A 577 -16.61 10.78 4.45
N HIS A 578 -16.23 10.97 3.18
CA HIS A 578 -17.09 10.67 2.04
C HIS A 578 -16.47 9.57 1.19
N TYR A 579 -17.33 8.92 0.43
CA TYR A 579 -16.95 8.00 -0.62
C TYR A 579 -16.36 8.79 -1.79
N VAL A 580 -15.13 8.48 -2.16
CA VAL A 580 -14.41 9.18 -3.22
C VAL A 580 -13.83 8.18 -4.22
N LYS A 581 -13.51 8.70 -5.38
CA LYS A 581 -12.76 8.04 -6.43
C LYS A 581 -11.37 8.64 -6.48
N ILE A 582 -10.35 7.83 -6.20
CA ILE A 582 -8.95 8.22 -6.28
C ILE A 582 -8.39 7.69 -7.61
N GLN A 583 -7.92 8.60 -8.45
CA GLN A 583 -7.19 8.35 -9.70
C GLN A 583 -5.72 8.79 -9.51
N LYS A 584 -4.83 8.47 -10.47
CA LYS A 584 -3.38 8.76 -10.37
C LYS A 584 -3.08 10.24 -10.04
N HIS A 585 -3.85 11.17 -10.62
CA HIS A 585 -3.64 12.61 -10.43
C HIS A 585 -4.89 13.39 -10.03
N ALA A 586 -5.96 12.69 -9.62
CA ALA A 586 -7.23 13.32 -9.27
C ALA A 586 -7.97 12.58 -8.16
N ILE A 587 -8.63 13.32 -7.29
CA ILE A 587 -9.63 12.77 -6.36
C ILE A 587 -10.97 13.42 -6.68
N VAL A 588 -12.00 12.59 -6.83
CA VAL A 588 -13.35 13.00 -7.22
C VAL A 588 -14.34 12.50 -6.17
N LYS A 589 -15.17 13.41 -5.67
CA LYS A 589 -16.32 13.11 -4.82
C LYS A 589 -17.56 13.62 -5.52
N GLN A 590 -18.57 12.77 -5.59
CA GLN A 590 -19.88 13.13 -6.11
C GLN A 590 -20.88 13.26 -4.95
N THR A 591 -21.67 14.33 -4.96
CA THR A 591 -22.85 14.50 -4.10
C THR A 591 -24.09 14.63 -4.98
N ASP A 592 -25.26 14.72 -4.36
CA ASP A 592 -26.52 14.94 -5.07
C ASP A 592 -26.52 16.30 -5.81
N ASP A 593 -25.86 17.31 -5.26
CA ASP A 593 -25.89 18.69 -5.76
C ASP A 593 -24.68 19.11 -6.59
N HIS A 594 -23.50 18.53 -6.34
CA HIS A 594 -22.26 18.94 -7.00
C HIS A 594 -21.18 17.86 -6.98
N TYR A 595 -20.16 18.06 -7.81
CA TYR A 595 -18.89 17.33 -7.75
C TYR A 595 -17.84 18.17 -7.03
N ASP A 596 -17.10 17.57 -6.11
CA ASP A 596 -15.84 18.11 -5.59
C ASP A 596 -14.68 17.35 -6.26
N ILE A 597 -13.74 18.06 -6.88
CA ILE A 597 -12.62 17.48 -7.63
C ILE A 597 -11.34 18.18 -7.19
N LEU A 598 -10.27 17.43 -6.99
CA LEU A 598 -8.94 18.00 -6.70
C LEU A 598 -7.94 17.39 -7.69
N LEU A 599 -7.33 18.24 -8.50
CA LEU A 599 -6.35 17.90 -9.52
C LEU A 599 -4.94 18.20 -9.01
N LEU A 600 -4.04 17.26 -9.24
CA LEU A 600 -2.63 17.31 -8.86
C LEU A 600 -1.74 17.43 -10.11
N PRO A 601 -0.50 17.91 -10.03
CA PRO A 601 0.42 17.90 -11.18
C PRO A 601 0.97 16.50 -11.50
N ASP A 602 1.37 16.26 -12.75
CA ASP A 602 1.97 15.01 -13.25
C ASP A 602 3.50 15.12 -13.31
N ASP A 603 4.17 14.95 -12.17
CA ASP A 603 5.64 15.13 -12.11
C ASP A 603 6.38 14.22 -11.11
N TRP A 604 5.72 13.23 -10.51
CA TRP A 604 6.35 12.45 -9.42
C TRP A 604 7.18 11.25 -9.87
N ASP A 605 7.15 10.90 -11.16
CA ASP A 605 7.82 9.70 -11.71
C ASP A 605 8.82 10.02 -12.85
N LYS A 606 8.97 11.29 -13.23
CA LYS A 606 9.87 11.69 -14.33
C LYS A 606 11.30 11.85 -13.80
N THR A 607 12.19 10.97 -14.25
CA THR A 607 13.64 11.16 -14.12
C THR A 607 14.07 12.38 -14.94
N LEU A 608 14.73 13.34 -14.27
CA LEU A 608 15.70 14.32 -14.78
C LEU A 608 15.70 14.54 -16.30
N ASP A 609 15.07 15.64 -16.77
CA ASP A 609 15.55 16.52 -17.88
C ASP A 609 14.45 17.28 -18.66
N ILE A 610 13.17 17.25 -18.26
CA ILE A 610 12.14 18.07 -18.92
C ILE A 610 11.60 19.13 -17.95
N PRO A 611 11.87 20.43 -18.18
CA PRO A 611 11.26 21.51 -17.43
C PRO A 611 9.86 21.83 -17.98
N GLU A 612 8.91 22.10 -17.08
CA GLU A 612 7.70 22.92 -17.33
C GLU A 612 6.52 22.34 -18.15
N ASP A 613 6.26 21.02 -18.13
CA ASP A 613 5.04 20.52 -18.79
C ASP A 613 3.77 20.87 -17.99
N ILE A 614 3.00 21.84 -18.49
CA ILE A 614 1.64 22.13 -18.03
C ILE A 614 0.78 20.88 -18.29
N CYS A 615 0.11 20.37 -17.26
CA CYS A 615 -0.81 19.25 -17.39
C CYS A 615 -2.16 19.76 -17.91
N HIS A 616 -2.65 19.18 -19.00
CA HIS A 616 -3.94 19.53 -19.58
C HIS A 616 -4.99 18.49 -19.18
N TYR A 617 -5.83 18.82 -18.22
CA TYR A 617 -6.89 17.93 -17.74
C TYR A 617 -8.17 18.08 -18.56
N HIS A 618 -8.73 16.96 -18.99
CA HIS A 618 -10.03 16.87 -19.65
C HIS A 618 -11.04 16.22 -18.70
N LEU A 619 -11.89 17.03 -18.10
CA LEU A 619 -12.96 16.54 -17.23
C LEU A 619 -14.18 16.20 -18.09
N SER A 620 -14.52 14.92 -18.16
CA SER A 620 -15.65 14.42 -18.94
C SER A 620 -16.69 13.73 -18.07
N SER A 621 -17.95 13.86 -18.46
CA SER A 621 -19.10 13.16 -17.88
C SER A 621 -20.09 12.87 -19.00
N GLU A 622 -20.51 11.61 -19.14
CA GLU A 622 -21.61 11.16 -20.00
C GLU A 622 -22.99 11.52 -19.40
N LEU A 623 -23.05 11.72 -18.08
CA LEU A 623 -24.24 12.08 -17.33
C LEU A 623 -24.56 13.58 -17.39
N MET A 624 -23.55 14.45 -17.47
CA MET A 624 -23.74 15.90 -17.57
C MET A 624 -23.92 16.32 -19.03
N ARG A 625 -25.09 16.86 -19.38
CA ARG A 625 -25.44 17.27 -20.76
C ARG A 625 -25.94 18.71 -20.89
N ASP A 626 -25.78 19.52 -19.84
CA ASP A 626 -26.29 20.89 -19.78
C ASP A 626 -25.18 21.87 -19.33
N LYS A 627 -25.57 23.12 -19.08
CA LYS A 627 -24.72 24.14 -18.48
C LYS A 627 -24.60 23.94 -16.97
N HIS A 628 -23.37 23.94 -16.47
CA HIS A 628 -23.06 23.80 -15.06
C HIS A 628 -22.24 24.98 -14.56
N LEU A 629 -22.51 25.43 -13.33
CA LEU A 629 -21.66 26.39 -12.64
C LEU A 629 -20.40 25.67 -12.15
N VAL A 630 -19.24 26.17 -12.56
CA VAL A 630 -17.93 25.63 -12.23
C VAL A 630 -17.16 26.66 -11.41
N ILE A 631 -16.70 26.26 -10.22
CA ILE A 631 -15.83 27.06 -9.37
C ILE A 631 -14.46 26.38 -9.31
N ILE A 632 -13.42 27.07 -9.76
CA ILE A 632 -12.04 26.60 -9.76
C ILE A 632 -11.26 27.40 -8.72
N ARG A 633 -10.67 26.73 -7.74
CA ARG A 633 -9.77 27.30 -6.75
C ARG A 633 -8.36 26.78 -7.00
N THR A 634 -7.40 27.69 -7.14
CA THR A 634 -6.01 27.34 -7.42
C THR A 634 -5.14 27.64 -6.20
N TYR A 635 -4.48 26.61 -5.70
CA TYR A 635 -3.32 26.75 -4.82
C TYR A 635 -2.08 26.90 -5.69
N ASP A 636 -1.25 27.89 -5.36
CA ASP A 636 0.02 28.14 -6.05
C ASP A 636 1.08 28.47 -5.01
N ASP A 637 2.13 27.65 -4.97
CA ASP A 637 3.24 27.82 -4.02
C ASP A 637 3.93 29.18 -4.17
N GLU A 638 3.84 29.83 -5.35
CA GLU A 638 4.44 31.15 -5.56
C GLU A 638 3.76 32.27 -4.77
N VAL A 639 2.45 32.16 -4.58
CA VAL A 639 1.61 33.24 -4.03
C VAL A 639 1.12 32.89 -2.63
N MET A 640 0.97 31.60 -2.32
CA MET A 640 0.37 31.09 -1.08
C MET A 640 1.40 30.52 -0.10
N ASN A 641 2.69 30.74 -0.33
CA ASN A 641 3.77 30.41 0.59
C ASN A 641 4.42 31.69 1.13
N ALA A 642 4.18 31.98 2.41
CA ALA A 642 4.69 33.18 3.09
C ALA A 642 6.22 33.30 3.04
N ARG A 643 6.95 32.21 2.77
CA ARG A 643 8.41 32.20 2.66
C ARG A 643 8.92 33.09 1.52
N LYS A 644 8.23 33.17 0.38
CA LYS A 644 8.65 34.04 -0.74
C LYS A 644 8.45 35.54 -0.45
N LEU A 645 7.46 35.88 0.38
CA LEU A 645 7.17 37.27 0.79
C LEU A 645 8.17 37.79 1.83
N ILE A 646 8.77 36.89 2.59
CA ILE A 646 9.73 37.21 3.64
C ILE A 646 11.12 36.98 3.04
N GLN A 647 11.72 38.01 2.44
CA GLN A 647 13.10 37.94 1.94
C GLN A 647 14.02 37.34 3.01
N THR A 648 14.81 36.35 2.59
CA THR A 648 15.61 35.46 3.45
C THR A 648 16.61 36.18 4.37
N ASP A 649 16.92 37.45 4.11
CA ASP A 649 17.93 38.21 4.86
C ASP A 649 17.37 39.28 5.82
N ALA A 650 16.06 39.45 5.94
CA ALA A 650 15.49 40.57 6.69
C ALA A 650 14.99 40.16 8.10
N THR A 651 15.91 40.14 9.07
CA THR A 651 15.69 40.22 10.54
C THR A 651 14.82 39.14 11.21
N MET A 652 15.13 38.86 12.49
CA MET A 652 14.39 37.93 13.37
C MET A 652 12.93 38.37 13.65
N PHE A 653 12.47 39.50 13.07
CA PHE A 653 11.19 40.14 13.34
C PHE A 653 10.48 40.53 12.03
N ILE A 654 9.22 40.13 11.84
CA ILE A 654 8.39 40.55 10.71
C ILE A 654 7.65 41.83 11.14
N PRO A 655 7.89 43.00 10.50
CA PRO A 655 7.19 44.23 10.85
C PRO A 655 5.68 44.05 10.75
N SER A 656 4.91 44.60 11.69
CA SER A 656 3.45 44.46 11.77
C SER A 656 2.72 44.86 10.48
N GLN A 657 3.24 45.84 9.75
CA GLN A 657 2.75 46.26 8.43
C GLN A 657 2.81 45.16 7.36
N HIS A 658 3.76 44.21 7.47
CA HIS A 658 3.88 43.07 6.55
C HIS A 658 3.04 41.87 7.00
N ILE A 659 2.61 41.79 8.28
CA ILE A 659 1.75 40.70 8.77
C ILE A 659 0.40 40.71 8.05
N GLN A 660 -0.16 41.89 7.77
CA GLN A 660 -1.42 41.99 7.03
C GLN A 660 -1.24 41.55 5.57
N ALA A 661 -0.16 41.98 4.90
CA ALA A 661 0.16 41.52 3.55
C ALA A 661 0.40 40.00 3.45
N VAL A 662 1.03 39.41 4.47
CA VAL A 662 1.18 37.94 4.58
C VAL A 662 -0.18 37.26 4.81
N LYS A 663 -1.10 37.85 5.57
CA LYS A 663 -2.46 37.30 5.74
C LYS A 663 -3.29 37.39 4.47
N ASP A 664 -3.22 38.51 3.77
CA ASP A 664 -4.01 38.77 2.55
C ASP A 664 -3.57 37.88 1.37
N THR A 665 -2.34 37.35 1.40
CA THR A 665 -1.78 36.45 0.38
C THR A 665 -2.09 34.97 0.63
N LEU A 666 -2.57 34.60 1.83
CA LEU A 666 -2.89 33.23 2.23
C LEU A 666 -4.33 32.81 1.85
N HIS A 667 -4.79 33.19 0.65
CA HIS A 667 -6.11 32.83 0.13
C HIS A 667 -6.01 32.14 -1.25
N LEU A 668 -6.83 31.12 -1.49
CA LEU A 668 -6.90 30.42 -2.78
C LEU A 668 -7.41 31.36 -3.87
N ARG A 669 -6.74 31.40 -5.03
CA ARG A 669 -7.24 32.16 -6.19
C ARG A 669 -8.49 31.46 -6.75
N GLN A 670 -9.59 32.18 -6.85
CA GLN A 670 -10.88 31.63 -7.27
C GLN A 670 -11.29 32.17 -8.65
N HIS A 671 -11.76 31.28 -9.52
CA HIS A 671 -12.31 31.58 -10.83
C HIS A 671 -13.66 30.88 -10.97
N ILE A 672 -14.70 31.60 -11.40
CA ILE A 672 -16.06 31.09 -11.55
C ILE A 672 -16.44 31.19 -13.02
N LEU A 673 -16.98 30.12 -13.60
CA LEU A 673 -17.42 30.07 -14.98
C LEU A 673 -18.65 29.17 -15.14
N ILE A 674 -19.36 29.31 -16.26
CA ILE A 674 -20.41 28.39 -16.68
C ILE A 674 -19.86 27.54 -17.82
N HIS A 675 -19.81 26.22 -17.65
CA HIS A 675 -19.37 25.27 -18.69
C HIS A 675 -20.52 24.45 -19.22
N ASP A 676 -20.57 24.26 -20.54
CA ASP A 676 -21.60 23.48 -21.23
C ASP A 676 -21.02 22.11 -21.61
N PHE A 677 -21.33 21.09 -20.81
CA PHE A 677 -20.80 19.72 -21.03
C PHE A 677 -21.38 19.06 -22.28
N SER A 678 -22.45 19.60 -22.88
CA SER A 678 -22.95 19.14 -24.19
C SER A 678 -21.99 19.46 -25.35
N LYS A 679 -21.12 20.47 -25.17
CA LYS A 679 -20.19 20.95 -26.20
C LYS A 679 -18.80 20.32 -26.10
N GLY A 680 -18.54 19.53 -25.06
CA GLY A 680 -17.25 18.87 -24.84
C GLY A 680 -16.76 18.92 -23.39
N PRO A 681 -15.60 18.29 -23.11
CA PRO A 681 -15.04 18.24 -21.77
C PRO A 681 -14.62 19.63 -21.26
N LEU A 682 -14.59 19.77 -19.94
CA LEU A 682 -14.01 20.95 -19.29
C LEU A 682 -12.49 20.80 -19.26
N ASN A 683 -11.80 21.71 -19.94
CA ASN A 683 -10.34 21.71 -20.05
C ASN A 683 -9.73 22.56 -18.94
N ILE A 684 -8.79 21.99 -18.18
CA ILE A 684 -8.14 22.66 -17.05
C ILE A 684 -6.63 22.48 -17.15
N GLU A 685 -5.90 23.59 -17.14
CA GLU A 685 -4.43 23.59 -17.14
C GLU A 685 -3.89 23.62 -15.71
N VAL A 686 -3.06 22.66 -15.33
CA VAL A 686 -2.41 22.60 -14.02
C VAL A 686 -0.90 22.69 -14.22
N LYS A 687 -0.30 23.77 -13.73
CA LYS A 687 1.17 23.92 -13.71
C LYS A 687 1.79 22.98 -12.66
N PRO A 688 3.07 22.59 -12.79
CA PRO A 688 3.78 21.78 -11.79
C PRO A 688 3.70 22.31 -10.35
N THR A 689 3.59 23.64 -10.19
CA THR A 689 3.52 24.33 -8.89
C THR A 689 2.11 24.42 -8.30
N GLN A 690 1.10 24.00 -9.06
CA GLN A 690 -0.30 24.27 -8.77
C GLN A 690 -1.09 23.03 -8.38
N VAL A 691 -2.08 23.25 -7.54
CA VAL A 691 -3.16 22.28 -7.26
C VAL A 691 -4.47 23.01 -7.52
N LYS A 692 -5.42 22.32 -8.15
CA LYS A 692 -6.74 22.92 -8.42
C LYS A 692 -7.86 22.13 -7.76
N ALA A 693 -8.62 22.80 -6.89
CA ALA A 693 -9.88 22.30 -6.34
C ALA A 693 -11.03 22.85 -7.18
N ILE A 694 -11.82 21.97 -7.80
CA ILE A 694 -12.91 22.31 -8.71
C ILE A 694 -14.23 21.84 -8.10
N GLN A 695 -15.24 22.70 -8.15
CA GLN A 695 -16.62 22.34 -7.82
C GLN A 695 -17.50 22.52 -9.05
N ILE A 696 -18.27 21.49 -9.40
CA ILE A 696 -19.21 21.52 -10.54
C ILE A 696 -20.61 21.31 -9.99
N TYR A 697 -21.46 22.33 -10.02
CA TYR A 697 -22.83 22.27 -9.50
C TYR A 697 -23.80 21.71 -10.54
N LYS A 698 -24.70 20.82 -10.11
CA LYS A 698 -25.75 20.22 -10.94
C LYS A 698 -26.93 21.20 -11.11
N PRO A 699 -27.67 21.14 -12.23
CA PRO A 699 -28.65 22.16 -12.61
C PRO A 699 -29.89 22.21 -11.70
N SER A 700 -30.07 21.21 -10.84
CA SER A 700 -31.16 21.14 -9.85
C SER A 700 -30.98 22.08 -8.65
N THR A 701 -29.86 22.79 -8.55
CA THR A 701 -29.64 23.78 -7.49
C THR A 701 -30.29 25.12 -7.87
N SER A 702 -31.16 25.62 -7.00
CA SER A 702 -31.86 26.91 -7.13
C SER A 702 -30.94 28.13 -7.38
N LEU A 703 -29.63 27.98 -7.22
CA LEU A 703 -28.60 28.97 -7.51
C LEU A 703 -28.45 29.32 -9.00
N LEU A 704 -28.73 28.40 -9.92
CA LEU A 704 -28.49 28.63 -11.36
C LEU A 704 -29.54 29.54 -12.01
N ASN A 705 -30.75 29.59 -11.45
CA ASN A 705 -31.83 30.46 -11.96
C ASN A 705 -31.72 31.92 -11.49
N ASP A 706 -30.95 32.20 -10.43
CA ASP A 706 -30.74 33.56 -9.91
C ASP A 706 -29.44 34.21 -10.44
N LEU A 707 -28.54 33.42 -11.06
CA LEU A 707 -27.23 33.86 -11.58
C LEU A 707 -27.17 33.99 -13.11
N ILE A 708 -28.16 33.45 -13.84
CA ILE A 708 -28.41 33.67 -15.27
C ILE A 708 -29.40 34.83 -15.41
#